data_AF-A0A098E7G1-F1
#
_entry.id   AF-A0A098E7G1-F1
#
_cell.length_a   1.000
_cell.length_b   1.000
_cell.length_c   1.000
_cell.angle_alpha   90.00
_cell.angle_beta   90.00
_cell.angle_gamma   90.00
#
_symmetry.space_group_name_H-M   'P 1'
#
loop_
_entity.id
_entity.type
_entity.pdbx_description
1 polymer ?
#
loop_
_entity_poly.entity_id
_entity_poly.type
_entity_poly.pdbx_seq_one_letter_code
_entity_poly.pdbx_strand_id
1 'polypeptide(L)'
;MSTIKLISGVGGAIGSRYLKNKNQLLFVEYSAGSISKLDWIRPVDSTISQGTTVLKGTWSFDCETGNIGSSCPADIWWEQIDNVKRQMVPRGNARIVNLGIVNFNALTAGAMQLLNYDTSPICGNNDAANKLINNNVFCVQTKEGNYCKIKVVNYGYDLKIQWVTYKLSTGYTKIGTGYTTPEDIAVLSNEQTAYVTERTGNLLKVNLSNANRSAATVVCSGLNSPHQIWIDELHNQAYLVEFANPGRLIRIDLSTGAQTILYSSLNLAIGLVLSSDLAYAYISEQGTGGTVSRISLSSGTKVVIATGLTNPFFMTWADASESSILIAERDPANRISQIDISKTVNNVKLLTNTATAPRPSSIAVIQPGVITVCCDSEIDKLDFLVEITPTGLYKGIGYVPWNLITSNGKADTTIQPQYPFQFGKDSPFGGTLSVMIDHRRAWESKICYYRVLIDDKPRLDVWNDLKLNFANGKYEIIEQMAPKKVGSVDGCYEIHNPVDVYYNTDLGCLLASTTVPNGSHKLTVEFYNKTLVRKENMSHKLFIDNNTCVASIYMPLLDGKSAEPVCGVLKYVDKTHDVTLKYTASHPNGFGTYSYSITKGAYNLDTQSGIVSPVPFEYKKKVKDLLGTCTVAAFAEYLYVATTVINGVGRQSQYDASAIVAFCLAP
;
A
#
# COMPACT_ATOMS: atom_id res chain seq x y z
N MET A 1 2.30 -17.06 -14.21
CA MET A 1 1.04 -16.30 -14.20
C MET A 1 -0.06 -17.21 -14.70
N SER A 2 -1.17 -17.30 -13.97
CA SER A 2 -2.27 -18.26 -14.21
C SER A 2 -3.60 -17.53 -14.13
N THR A 3 -4.49 -17.75 -15.10
CA THR A 3 -5.92 -17.49 -14.89
C THR A 3 -6.46 -18.59 -13.99
N ILE A 4 -7.13 -18.18 -12.91
CA ILE A 4 -7.78 -19.09 -11.98
C ILE A 4 -9.27 -18.83 -12.07
N LYS A 5 -10.02 -19.84 -12.51
CA LYS A 5 -11.48 -19.82 -12.44
C LYS A 5 -11.91 -19.87 -10.98
N LEU A 6 -12.60 -18.84 -10.52
CA LEU A 6 -13.05 -18.74 -9.13
C LEU A 6 -14.38 -19.47 -8.92
N ILE A 7 -15.34 -19.24 -9.82
CA ILE A 7 -16.66 -19.86 -9.82
C ILE A 7 -17.16 -20.06 -11.25
N SER A 8 -18.02 -21.05 -11.47
CA SER A 8 -18.73 -21.29 -12.74
C SER A 8 -20.24 -21.43 -12.50
N GLY A 9 -21.02 -21.46 -13.57
CA GLY A 9 -22.47 -21.64 -13.51
C GLY A 9 -23.25 -20.37 -13.11
N VAL A 10 -22.61 -19.20 -13.18
CA VAL A 10 -23.31 -17.91 -13.05
C VAL A 10 -24.13 -17.63 -14.32
N GLY A 11 -25.26 -16.95 -14.18
CA GLY A 11 -26.18 -16.65 -15.27
C GLY A 11 -25.91 -15.30 -15.93
N GLY A 12 -24.76 -15.15 -16.60
CA GLY A 12 -24.40 -13.91 -17.30
C GLY A 12 -23.81 -12.86 -16.36
N ALA A 13 -22.65 -13.09 -15.76
CA ALA A 13 -22.04 -12.07 -14.89
C ALA A 13 -21.57 -10.87 -15.73
N ILE A 14 -22.15 -9.69 -15.48
CA ILE A 14 -21.85 -8.47 -16.24
C ILE A 14 -21.14 -7.45 -15.35
N GLY A 15 -21.84 -6.46 -14.79
CA GLY A 15 -21.24 -5.43 -13.96
C GLY A 15 -20.82 -5.95 -12.60
N SER A 16 -19.72 -5.41 -12.09
CA SER A 16 -19.18 -5.82 -10.81
C SER A 16 -18.48 -4.70 -10.07
N ARG A 17 -18.41 -4.86 -8.74
CA ARG A 17 -17.74 -3.97 -7.82
C ARG A 17 -17.09 -4.76 -6.71
N TYR A 18 -15.79 -4.54 -6.51
CA TYR A 18 -15.08 -5.06 -5.35
C TYR A 18 -15.34 -4.19 -4.11
N LEU A 19 -15.73 -4.84 -3.01
CA LEU A 19 -16.00 -4.26 -1.71
C LEU A 19 -14.78 -4.50 -0.82
N LYS A 20 -13.94 -3.48 -0.68
CA LYS A 20 -12.63 -3.58 -0.02
C LYS A 20 -12.75 -3.90 1.47
N ASN A 21 -13.73 -3.30 2.16
CA ASN A 21 -13.87 -3.50 3.61
C ASN A 21 -14.44 -4.88 3.95
N LYS A 22 -15.16 -5.49 3.01
CA LYS A 22 -15.73 -6.84 3.16
C LYS A 22 -14.92 -7.94 2.48
N ASN A 23 -13.92 -7.58 1.66
CA ASN A 23 -13.16 -8.52 0.83
C ASN A 23 -14.08 -9.41 -0.03
N GLN A 24 -15.02 -8.77 -0.74
CA GLN A 24 -16.09 -9.40 -1.50
C GLN A 24 -16.16 -8.82 -2.91
N LEU A 25 -16.38 -9.67 -3.91
CA LEU A 25 -16.81 -9.21 -5.22
C LEU A 25 -18.34 -9.23 -5.27
N LEU A 26 -18.96 -8.09 -5.55
CA LEU A 26 -20.39 -7.97 -5.82
C LEU A 26 -20.59 -7.85 -7.33
N PHE A 27 -21.60 -8.52 -7.90
CA PHE A 27 -21.87 -8.46 -9.33
C PHE A 27 -23.33 -8.73 -9.65
N VAL A 28 -23.76 -8.33 -10.85
CA VAL A 28 -25.08 -8.66 -11.40
C VAL A 28 -24.99 -9.82 -12.38
N GLU A 29 -26.03 -10.64 -12.38
CA GLU A 29 -26.21 -11.73 -13.34
C GLU A 29 -27.37 -11.39 -14.28
N TYR A 30 -27.04 -11.07 -15.54
CA TYR A 30 -27.96 -10.59 -16.57
C TYR A 30 -29.08 -11.58 -16.88
N SER A 31 -28.73 -12.85 -17.13
CA SER A 31 -29.69 -13.89 -17.51
C SER A 31 -30.42 -14.46 -16.29
N ALA A 32 -29.78 -14.48 -15.12
CA ALA A 32 -30.41 -14.94 -13.89
C ALA A 32 -31.31 -13.89 -13.21
N GLY A 33 -31.17 -12.61 -13.57
CA GLY A 33 -31.92 -11.52 -12.94
C GLY A 33 -31.61 -11.38 -11.46
N SER A 34 -30.32 -11.48 -11.09
CA SER A 34 -29.89 -11.47 -9.68
C SER A 34 -28.72 -10.54 -9.39
N ILE A 35 -28.63 -10.10 -8.13
CA ILE A 35 -27.41 -9.58 -7.54
C ILE A 35 -26.76 -10.71 -6.74
N SER A 36 -25.47 -10.90 -6.98
CA SER A 36 -24.69 -11.98 -6.39
C SER A 36 -23.41 -11.46 -5.78
N LYS A 37 -22.88 -12.21 -4.82
CA LYS A 37 -21.58 -11.94 -4.20
C LYS A 37 -20.68 -13.16 -4.27
N LEU A 38 -19.38 -12.90 -4.22
CA LEU A 38 -18.32 -13.89 -4.02
C LEU A 38 -17.46 -13.45 -2.83
N ASP A 39 -17.51 -14.22 -1.76
CA ASP A 39 -16.68 -14.06 -0.55
C ASP A 39 -15.27 -14.62 -0.78
N TRP A 40 -14.23 -13.81 -0.56
CA TRP A 40 -12.84 -14.26 -0.69
C TRP A 40 -12.40 -15.18 0.44
N ILE A 41 -12.93 -14.95 1.64
CA ILE A 41 -12.79 -15.83 2.80
C ILE A 41 -14.13 -16.53 3.00
N ARG A 42 -14.17 -17.82 2.68
CA ARG A 42 -15.39 -18.61 2.76
C ARG A 42 -15.70 -18.94 4.22
N PRO A 43 -16.95 -18.77 4.69
CA PRO A 43 -17.30 -19.17 6.04
C PRO A 43 -17.25 -20.69 6.19
N VAL A 44 -17.18 -21.14 7.44
CA VAL A 44 -17.27 -22.57 7.77
C VAL A 44 -18.71 -23.03 7.55
N ASP A 45 -18.87 -24.06 6.72
CA ASP A 45 -20.14 -24.77 6.54
C ASP A 45 -20.33 -25.78 7.68
N SER A 46 -19.32 -26.61 7.93
CA SER A 46 -19.35 -27.62 8.99
C SER A 46 -17.96 -28.06 9.43
N THR A 47 -17.85 -28.64 10.62
CA THR A 47 -16.68 -29.42 11.04
C THR A 47 -16.89 -30.87 10.60
N ILE A 48 -16.03 -31.36 9.69
CA ILE A 48 -16.15 -32.71 9.11
C ILE A 48 -15.66 -33.77 10.10
N SER A 49 -14.50 -33.52 10.70
CA SER A 49 -13.93 -34.39 11.71
C SER A 49 -13.09 -33.59 12.69
N GLN A 50 -12.96 -34.14 13.89
CA GLN A 50 -12.07 -33.62 14.93
C GLN A 50 -11.77 -34.72 15.94
N GLY A 51 -10.62 -34.64 16.59
CA GLY A 51 -10.28 -35.61 17.62
C GLY A 51 -8.84 -35.56 18.04
N THR A 52 -8.43 -36.60 18.77
CA THR A 52 -7.05 -36.88 19.12
C THR A 52 -6.78 -38.36 18.90
N THR A 53 -5.65 -38.69 18.29
CA THR A 53 -5.30 -40.08 17.97
C THR A 53 -3.79 -40.29 17.92
N VAL A 54 -3.35 -41.53 17.73
CA VAL A 54 -1.95 -41.91 17.57
C VAL A 54 -1.72 -42.40 16.13
N LEU A 55 -1.05 -41.58 15.34
CA LEU A 55 -0.61 -41.90 13.98
C LEU A 55 0.67 -42.73 14.05
N LYS A 56 0.53 -44.03 13.77
CA LYS A 56 1.65 -44.98 13.84
C LYS A 56 2.73 -44.70 12.80
N GLY A 57 3.97 -45.10 13.10
CA GLY A 57 5.09 -45.05 12.16
C GLY A 57 4.74 -45.73 10.83
N THR A 58 4.98 -45.02 9.73
CA THR A 58 4.70 -45.43 8.34
C THR A 58 3.20 -45.59 8.03
N TRP A 59 2.29 -45.13 8.89
CA TRP A 59 0.86 -45.14 8.62
C TRP A 59 0.37 -43.80 8.07
N SER A 60 -0.74 -43.85 7.34
CA SER A 60 -1.37 -42.68 6.74
C SER A 60 -2.61 -42.27 7.53
N PHE A 61 -2.98 -40.99 7.42
CA PHE A 61 -4.10 -40.37 8.12
C PHE A 61 -5.02 -39.67 7.13
N ASP A 62 -6.31 -39.96 7.23
CA ASP A 62 -7.37 -39.29 6.48
C ASP A 62 -7.97 -38.17 7.33
N CYS A 63 -7.77 -36.92 6.92
CA CYS A 63 -8.27 -35.77 7.67
C CYS A 63 -9.79 -35.67 7.59
N GLU A 64 -10.44 -36.33 6.62
CA GLU A 64 -11.90 -36.30 6.49
C GLU A 64 -12.59 -37.17 7.54
N THR A 65 -12.01 -38.34 7.85
CA THR A 65 -12.66 -39.34 8.70
C THR A 65 -11.96 -39.56 10.03
N GLY A 66 -10.70 -39.14 10.17
CA GLY A 66 -9.84 -39.50 11.29
C GLY A 66 -9.28 -40.93 11.21
N ASN A 67 -9.52 -41.64 10.11
CA ASN A 67 -9.06 -43.01 9.93
C ASN A 67 -7.54 -43.09 9.74
N ILE A 68 -6.96 -44.16 10.27
CA ILE A 68 -5.52 -44.43 10.21
C ILE A 68 -5.29 -45.82 9.61
N GLY A 69 -4.36 -45.95 8.68
CA GLY A 69 -4.02 -47.24 8.11
C GLY A 69 -2.79 -47.20 7.20
N SER A 70 -2.23 -48.38 6.92
CA SER A 70 -1.17 -48.56 5.92
C SER A 70 -1.68 -48.44 4.48
N SER A 71 -2.99 -48.60 4.27
CA SER A 71 -3.66 -48.54 2.96
C SER A 71 -5.06 -47.89 3.07
N CYS A 72 -5.13 -46.69 3.65
CA CYS A 72 -6.35 -45.87 3.65
C CYS A 72 -6.29 -44.73 2.61
N PRO A 73 -7.44 -44.22 2.13
CA PRO A 73 -7.51 -42.97 1.39
C PRO A 73 -7.04 -41.83 2.30
N ALA A 74 -5.77 -41.44 2.23
CA ALA A 74 -5.17 -40.50 3.18
C ALA A 74 -4.81 -39.16 2.56
N ASP A 75 -4.76 -38.13 3.41
CA ASP A 75 -4.24 -36.80 3.06
C ASP A 75 -2.78 -36.64 3.45
N ILE A 76 -2.33 -37.34 4.48
CA ILE A 76 -0.95 -37.28 4.96
C ILE A 76 -0.43 -38.67 5.33
N TRP A 77 0.88 -38.85 5.22
CA TRP A 77 1.60 -40.07 5.56
C TRP A 77 2.76 -39.75 6.49
N TRP A 78 2.79 -40.40 7.65
CA TRP A 78 3.89 -40.28 8.59
C TRP A 78 4.97 -41.29 8.23
N GLU A 79 5.85 -40.91 7.32
CA GLU A 79 6.87 -41.79 6.76
C GLU A 79 8.06 -41.95 7.71
N GLN A 80 8.35 -43.19 8.10
CA GLN A 80 9.63 -43.57 8.70
C GLN A 80 10.56 -44.06 7.59
N ILE A 81 11.64 -43.33 7.32
CA ILE A 81 12.62 -43.68 6.28
C ILE A 81 13.71 -44.58 6.86
N ASP A 82 14.23 -44.18 8.02
CA ASP A 82 15.17 -44.96 8.82
C ASP A 82 15.00 -44.62 10.32
N ASN A 83 15.93 -45.07 11.18
CA ASN A 83 15.85 -44.85 12.62
C ASN A 83 15.92 -43.35 13.03
N VAL A 84 16.36 -42.47 12.14
CA VAL A 84 16.54 -41.03 12.34
C VAL A 84 15.64 -40.23 11.40
N LYS A 85 15.61 -40.55 10.10
CA LYS A 85 14.92 -39.76 9.08
C LYS A 85 13.43 -40.08 9.03
N ARG A 86 12.61 -39.03 9.14
CA ARG A 86 11.14 -39.12 9.16
C ARG A 86 10.54 -37.87 8.54
N GLN A 87 9.34 -37.98 7.99
CA GLN A 87 8.66 -36.83 7.42
C GLN A 87 7.14 -37.00 7.36
N MET A 88 6.43 -35.87 7.44
CA MET A 88 5.00 -35.82 7.13
C MET A 88 4.83 -35.48 5.65
N VAL A 89 4.37 -36.46 4.88
CA VAL A 89 4.24 -36.37 3.42
C VAL A 89 2.76 -36.15 3.06
N PRO A 90 2.40 -35.07 2.34
CA PRO A 90 1.05 -34.97 1.79
C PRO A 90 0.81 -36.05 0.72
N ARG A 91 -0.40 -36.59 0.65
CA ARG A 91 -0.76 -37.72 -0.23
C ARG A 91 -1.84 -37.30 -1.24
N GLY A 92 -1.82 -37.93 -2.42
CA GLY A 92 -2.73 -37.58 -3.51
C GLY A 92 -2.49 -36.15 -3.99
N ASN A 93 -3.56 -35.35 -4.04
CA ASN A 93 -3.54 -33.91 -4.34
C ASN A 93 -3.60 -33.04 -3.08
N ALA A 94 -3.50 -33.62 -1.87
CA ALA A 94 -3.42 -32.85 -0.64
C ALA A 94 -2.15 -31.99 -0.62
N ARG A 95 -2.19 -30.90 0.15
CA ARG A 95 -1.07 -29.97 0.32
C ARG A 95 -0.92 -29.62 1.79
N ILE A 96 0.27 -29.25 2.21
CA ILE A 96 0.61 -29.05 3.62
C ILE A 96 1.38 -27.75 3.82
N VAL A 97 1.26 -27.17 5.02
CA VAL A 97 2.03 -26.00 5.46
C VAL A 97 2.35 -26.14 6.94
N ASN A 98 3.62 -25.95 7.31
CA ASN A 98 4.04 -25.99 8.71
C ASN A 98 4.01 -24.58 9.32
N LEU A 99 3.32 -24.42 10.45
CA LEU A 99 3.22 -23.13 11.14
C LEU A 99 4.17 -23.01 12.32
N GLY A 100 4.81 -24.09 12.76
CA GLY A 100 5.64 -24.06 13.96
C GLY A 100 4.80 -24.12 15.23
N ILE A 101 5.29 -23.52 16.32
CA ILE A 101 4.56 -23.42 17.59
C ILE A 101 3.61 -22.22 17.51
N VAL A 102 2.33 -22.48 17.27
CA VAL A 102 1.26 -21.46 17.28
C VAL A 102 0.08 -21.92 18.13
N ASN A 103 -0.78 -20.98 18.52
CA ASN A 103 -1.98 -21.32 19.30
C ASN A 103 -3.02 -22.02 18.40
N PHE A 104 -3.14 -23.33 18.56
CA PHE A 104 -4.08 -24.19 17.82
C PHE A 104 -5.54 -23.72 17.92
N ASN A 105 -5.97 -23.18 19.06
CA ASN A 105 -7.35 -22.75 19.27
C ASN A 105 -7.65 -21.41 18.61
N ALA A 106 -6.64 -20.52 18.53
CA ALA A 106 -6.79 -19.21 17.88
C ALA A 106 -6.75 -19.29 16.34
N LEU A 107 -6.20 -20.38 15.77
CA LEU A 107 -6.15 -20.58 14.32
C LEU A 107 -7.54 -20.87 13.75
N THR A 108 -8.11 -19.89 13.05
CA THR A 108 -9.44 -19.97 12.43
C THR A 108 -9.39 -20.54 11.01
N ALA A 109 -10.51 -21.09 10.53
CA ALA A 109 -10.63 -21.55 9.14
C ALA A 109 -10.45 -20.42 8.10
N GLY A 110 -10.79 -19.18 8.48
CA GLY A 110 -10.52 -18.00 7.64
C GLY A 110 -9.03 -17.73 7.47
N ALA A 111 -8.26 -17.75 8.57
CA ALA A 111 -6.81 -17.61 8.51
C ALA A 111 -6.13 -18.74 7.72
N MET A 112 -6.66 -19.97 7.83
CA MET A 112 -6.15 -21.12 7.08
C MET A 112 -6.27 -20.94 5.56
N GLN A 113 -7.33 -20.30 5.05
CA GLN A 113 -7.51 -20.05 3.61
C GLN A 113 -6.44 -19.14 3.01
N LEU A 114 -5.74 -18.34 3.84
CA LEU A 114 -4.72 -17.39 3.41
C LEU A 114 -3.30 -17.98 3.46
N LEU A 115 -3.15 -19.23 3.89
CA LEU A 115 -1.84 -19.89 4.00
C LEU A 115 -1.36 -20.40 2.63
N ASN A 116 -0.04 -20.44 2.45
CA ASN A 116 0.60 -21.00 1.26
C ASN A 116 0.85 -22.50 1.44
N TYR A 117 -0.04 -23.32 0.90
CA TYR A 117 0.09 -24.77 0.92
C TYR A 117 0.96 -25.29 -0.23
N ASP A 118 1.83 -26.25 0.06
CA ASP A 118 2.73 -26.87 -0.91
C ASP A 118 2.71 -28.41 -0.78
N THR A 119 3.36 -29.12 -1.70
CA THR A 119 3.51 -30.59 -1.67
C THR A 119 4.79 -31.03 -0.97
N SER A 120 5.66 -30.10 -0.59
CA SER A 120 6.91 -30.38 0.12
C SER A 120 6.67 -31.03 1.50
N PRO A 121 7.23 -32.21 1.80
CA PRO A 121 7.09 -32.85 3.11
C PRO A 121 7.64 -32.00 4.27
N ILE A 122 7.01 -32.12 5.45
CA ILE A 122 7.54 -31.52 6.67
C ILE A 122 8.56 -32.48 7.29
N CYS A 123 9.81 -32.02 7.43
CA CYS A 123 10.86 -32.74 8.13
C CYS A 123 10.44 -33.07 9.58
N GLY A 124 10.44 -34.34 9.92
CA GLY A 124 10.06 -34.87 11.22
C GLY A 124 11.17 -35.70 11.88
N ASN A 125 12.43 -35.53 11.48
CA ASN A 125 13.54 -36.38 11.92
C ASN A 125 13.66 -36.53 13.45
N ASN A 126 14.24 -37.63 13.92
CA ASN A 126 14.66 -37.82 15.30
C ASN A 126 16.05 -37.22 15.57
N ASP A 127 16.23 -35.97 15.17
CA ASP A 127 17.45 -35.19 15.35
C ASP A 127 17.11 -33.69 15.49
N ALA A 128 18.12 -32.83 15.51
CA ALA A 128 17.95 -31.39 15.65
C ALA A 128 17.25 -30.71 14.45
N ALA A 129 17.07 -31.38 13.31
CA ALA A 129 16.39 -30.85 12.14
C ALA A 129 14.86 -31.05 12.18
N ASN A 130 14.34 -31.71 13.22
CA ASN A 130 12.91 -31.95 13.41
C ASN A 130 12.10 -30.65 13.41
N LYS A 131 11.03 -30.59 12.61
CA LYS A 131 10.07 -29.49 12.63
C LYS A 131 8.72 -29.87 13.25
N LEU A 132 8.45 -31.16 13.48
CA LEU A 132 7.20 -31.71 14.02
C LEU A 132 7.35 -32.03 15.52
N ILE A 133 7.85 -31.08 16.30
CA ILE A 133 8.04 -31.21 17.74
C ILE A 133 6.73 -31.07 18.54
N ASN A 134 6.75 -31.37 19.84
CA ASN A 134 5.59 -31.19 20.71
C ASN A 134 5.06 -29.74 20.63
N ASN A 135 3.73 -29.62 20.54
CA ASN A 135 2.98 -28.38 20.30
C ASN A 135 3.16 -27.71 18.94
N ASN A 136 3.91 -28.31 18.01
CA ASN A 136 3.90 -27.87 16.63
C ASN A 136 2.48 -27.98 16.03
N VAL A 137 2.09 -26.99 15.23
CA VAL A 137 0.86 -26.99 14.45
C VAL A 137 1.22 -26.87 12.97
N PHE A 138 0.56 -27.67 12.15
CA PHE A 138 0.61 -27.58 10.70
C PHE A 138 -0.81 -27.71 10.15
N CYS A 139 -1.01 -27.24 8.92
CA CYS A 139 -2.29 -27.35 8.25
C CYS A 139 -2.17 -28.19 6.99
N VAL A 140 -3.28 -28.85 6.64
CA VAL A 140 -3.45 -29.66 5.44
C VAL A 140 -4.62 -29.10 4.67
N GLN A 141 -4.42 -28.76 3.39
CA GLN A 141 -5.50 -28.70 2.42
C GLN A 141 -5.70 -30.14 1.94
N THR A 142 -6.85 -30.73 2.29
CA THR A 142 -7.12 -32.14 2.04
C THR A 142 -7.32 -32.41 0.56
N LYS A 143 -7.27 -33.67 0.16
CA LYS A 143 -7.54 -34.10 -1.22
C LYS A 143 -8.94 -33.72 -1.71
N GLU A 144 -9.90 -33.62 -0.78
CA GLU A 144 -11.29 -33.20 -1.01
C GLU A 144 -11.45 -31.66 -1.02
N GLY A 145 -10.37 -30.91 -0.78
CA GLY A 145 -10.35 -29.45 -0.77
C GLY A 145 -10.77 -28.80 0.55
N ASN A 146 -10.88 -29.58 1.62
CA ASN A 146 -11.17 -29.10 2.98
C ASN A 146 -9.89 -28.63 3.68
N TYR A 147 -10.07 -27.97 4.82
CA TYR A 147 -8.97 -27.36 5.56
C TYR A 147 -8.85 -28.00 6.94
N CYS A 148 -7.77 -28.75 7.15
CA CYS A 148 -7.46 -29.41 8.42
C CYS A 148 -6.31 -28.70 9.13
N LYS A 149 -6.47 -28.43 10.43
CA LYS A 149 -5.37 -28.04 11.32
C LYS A 149 -5.01 -29.21 12.21
N ILE A 150 -3.71 -29.47 12.37
CA ILE A 150 -3.20 -30.58 13.16
C ILE A 150 -2.15 -30.07 14.13
N LYS A 151 -2.29 -30.41 15.41
CA LYS A 151 -1.30 -30.20 16.46
C LYS A 151 -0.59 -31.51 16.77
N VAL A 152 0.74 -31.49 16.78
CA VAL A 152 1.56 -32.56 17.36
C VAL A 152 1.47 -32.45 18.88
N VAL A 153 0.70 -33.33 19.50
CA VAL A 153 0.55 -33.40 20.96
C VAL A 153 1.77 -34.07 21.58
N ASN A 154 2.24 -35.16 20.98
CA ASN A 154 3.46 -35.83 21.38
C ASN A 154 4.20 -36.40 20.17
N TYR A 155 5.47 -36.05 20.06
CA TYR A 155 6.40 -36.50 19.04
C TYR A 155 7.03 -37.84 19.44
N GLY A 156 7.20 -38.73 18.47
CA GLY A 156 7.76 -40.07 18.68
C GLY A 156 7.91 -40.84 17.38
N TYR A 157 8.24 -42.14 17.50
CA TYR A 157 8.10 -43.08 16.37
C TYR A 157 6.66 -43.10 15.88
N ASP A 158 5.72 -43.16 16.82
CA ASP A 158 4.31 -42.83 16.59
C ASP A 158 4.04 -41.37 17.01
N LEU A 159 3.18 -40.67 16.27
CA LEU A 159 2.79 -39.30 16.56
C LEU A 159 1.42 -39.25 17.24
N LYS A 160 1.34 -38.68 18.44
CA LYS A 160 0.04 -38.29 19.01
C LYS A 160 -0.36 -36.95 18.41
N ILE A 161 -1.48 -36.92 17.70
CA ILE A 161 -1.99 -35.72 17.02
C ILE A 161 -3.38 -35.34 17.52
N GLN A 162 -3.67 -34.04 17.53
CA GLN A 162 -5.01 -33.47 17.68
C GLN A 162 -5.36 -32.74 16.39
N TRP A 163 -6.55 -32.92 15.84
CA TRP A 163 -6.94 -32.28 14.60
C TRP A 163 -8.37 -31.73 14.61
N VAL A 164 -8.63 -30.79 13.68
CA VAL A 164 -9.97 -30.34 13.29
C VAL A 164 -9.95 -30.08 11.78
N THR A 165 -10.92 -30.65 11.07
CA THR A 165 -11.12 -30.47 9.63
C THR A 165 -12.41 -29.69 9.36
N TYR A 166 -12.29 -28.60 8.61
CA TYR A 166 -13.40 -27.72 8.26
C TYR A 166 -13.80 -27.88 6.80
N LYS A 167 -15.10 -28.04 6.58
CA LYS A 167 -15.75 -27.80 5.28
C LYS A 167 -16.08 -26.33 5.18
N LEU A 168 -15.73 -25.71 4.07
CA LEU A 168 -16.09 -24.33 3.79
C LEU A 168 -17.36 -24.30 2.93
N SER A 169 -18.21 -23.29 3.15
CA SER A 169 -19.35 -23.07 2.27
C SER A 169 -18.86 -22.64 0.89
N THR A 170 -19.76 -22.64 -0.10
CA THR A 170 -19.48 -21.86 -1.31
C THR A 170 -19.28 -20.39 -0.93
N GLY A 171 -18.30 -19.73 -1.55
CA GLY A 171 -18.15 -18.27 -1.42
C GLY A 171 -19.18 -17.51 -2.25
N TYR A 172 -19.82 -18.18 -3.21
CA TYR A 172 -20.83 -17.58 -4.08
C TYR A 172 -22.22 -17.63 -3.45
N THR A 173 -22.93 -16.51 -3.48
CA THR A 173 -24.32 -16.43 -3.00
C THR A 173 -25.12 -15.41 -3.81
N LYS A 174 -26.33 -15.79 -4.24
CA LYS A 174 -27.33 -14.85 -4.73
C LYS A 174 -27.97 -14.13 -3.55
N ILE A 175 -27.81 -12.82 -3.47
CA ILE A 175 -28.33 -12.01 -2.36
C ILE A 175 -29.60 -11.24 -2.74
N GLY A 176 -29.90 -11.15 -4.04
CA GLY A 176 -31.07 -10.46 -4.56
C GLY A 176 -31.57 -11.10 -5.85
N THR A 177 -32.89 -11.16 -6.05
CA THR A 177 -33.53 -11.73 -7.24
C THR A 177 -34.64 -10.83 -7.79
N GLY A 178 -35.13 -11.18 -8.97
CA GLY A 178 -36.28 -10.52 -9.62
C GLY A 178 -35.92 -9.35 -10.53
N TYR A 179 -34.63 -9.12 -10.79
CA TYR A 179 -34.16 -8.09 -11.71
C TYR A 179 -34.45 -8.50 -13.16
N THR A 180 -34.75 -7.52 -14.01
CA THR A 180 -34.93 -7.75 -15.45
C THR A 180 -33.71 -7.24 -16.18
N THR A 181 -32.88 -8.17 -16.67
CA THR A 181 -31.65 -7.88 -17.45
C THR A 181 -30.78 -6.77 -16.82
N PRO A 182 -30.29 -6.95 -15.57
CA PRO A 182 -29.38 -6.01 -14.94
C PRO A 182 -28.04 -5.97 -15.69
N GLU A 183 -27.54 -4.77 -16.00
CA GLU A 183 -26.30 -4.56 -16.77
C GLU A 183 -25.12 -4.21 -15.86
N ASP A 184 -25.27 -3.20 -14.99
CA ASP A 184 -24.19 -2.77 -14.11
C ASP A 184 -24.61 -2.54 -12.65
N ILE A 185 -23.62 -2.56 -11.75
CA ILE A 185 -23.77 -2.26 -10.33
C ILE A 185 -22.64 -1.37 -9.80
N ALA A 186 -23.01 -0.21 -9.27
CA ALA A 186 -22.11 0.64 -8.49
C ALA A 186 -22.50 0.59 -7.01
N VAL A 187 -21.51 0.63 -6.12
CA VAL A 187 -21.74 0.56 -4.67
C VAL A 187 -21.11 1.78 -4.00
N LEU A 188 -21.85 2.39 -3.09
CA LEU A 188 -21.37 3.54 -2.33
C LEU A 188 -20.25 3.13 -1.35
N SER A 189 -19.49 4.13 -0.92
CA SER A 189 -18.41 4.01 0.08
C SER A 189 -18.81 3.30 1.38
N ASN A 190 -20.10 3.36 1.74
CA ASN A 190 -20.66 2.68 2.91
C ASN A 190 -20.84 1.15 2.75
N GLU A 191 -20.62 0.60 1.55
CA GLU A 191 -20.80 -0.81 1.18
C GLU A 191 -22.15 -1.43 1.58
N GLN A 192 -23.20 -0.60 1.66
CA GLN A 192 -24.57 -0.98 2.03
C GLN A 192 -25.58 -0.58 0.97
N THR A 193 -25.35 0.53 0.28
CA THR A 193 -26.22 1.02 -0.79
C THR A 193 -25.56 0.79 -2.14
N ALA A 194 -26.31 0.21 -3.07
CA ALA A 194 -25.90 0.03 -4.45
C ALA A 194 -26.87 0.70 -5.41
N TYR A 195 -26.38 1.00 -6.61
CA TYR A 195 -27.17 1.43 -7.75
C TYR A 195 -27.02 0.42 -8.88
N VAL A 196 -28.14 0.03 -9.49
CA VAL A 196 -28.17 -1.00 -10.53
C VAL A 196 -28.88 -0.48 -11.77
N THR A 197 -28.28 -0.65 -12.94
CA THR A 197 -28.93 -0.37 -14.23
C THR A 197 -29.66 -1.63 -14.73
N GLU A 198 -30.91 -1.47 -15.14
CA GLU A 198 -31.66 -2.51 -15.86
C GLU A 198 -31.79 -2.09 -17.33
N ARG A 199 -31.46 -2.99 -18.26
CA ARG A 199 -31.50 -2.71 -19.70
C ARG A 199 -32.88 -2.24 -20.17
N THR A 200 -33.93 -2.60 -19.45
CA THR A 200 -35.32 -2.18 -19.68
C THR A 200 -35.56 -0.68 -19.46
N GLY A 201 -34.59 0.05 -18.92
CA GLY A 201 -34.61 1.51 -18.85
C GLY A 201 -34.69 2.10 -17.45
N ASN A 202 -34.35 1.33 -16.42
CA ASN A 202 -34.37 1.78 -15.03
C ASN A 202 -32.96 1.93 -14.45
N LEU A 203 -32.81 2.94 -13.61
CA LEU A 203 -31.76 3.03 -12.59
C LEU A 203 -32.40 2.80 -11.22
N LEU A 204 -31.88 1.83 -10.48
CA LEU A 204 -32.40 1.40 -9.19
C LEU A 204 -31.45 1.77 -8.06
N LYS A 205 -31.99 2.09 -6.88
CA LYS A 205 -31.27 2.14 -5.61
C LYS A 205 -31.62 0.90 -4.80
N VAL A 206 -30.61 0.19 -4.32
CA VAL A 206 -30.71 -1.13 -3.69
C VAL A 206 -30.03 -1.09 -2.32
N ASN A 207 -30.71 -1.60 -1.29
CA ASN A 207 -30.06 -1.90 -0.01
C ASN A 207 -29.52 -3.33 -0.06
N LEU A 208 -28.21 -3.51 0.12
CA LEU A 208 -27.54 -4.81 0.00
C LEU A 208 -27.91 -5.80 1.10
N SER A 209 -28.50 -5.37 2.23
CA SER A 209 -29.04 -6.29 3.24
C SER A 209 -30.41 -6.87 2.86
N ASN A 210 -31.10 -6.29 1.87
CA ASN A 210 -32.35 -6.77 1.29
C ASN A 210 -32.34 -6.47 -0.22
N ALA A 211 -31.48 -7.18 -0.95
CA ALA A 211 -31.14 -6.85 -2.33
C ALA A 211 -32.15 -7.36 -3.36
N ASN A 212 -33.36 -7.76 -2.97
CA ASN A 212 -34.37 -8.18 -3.94
C ASN A 212 -34.89 -6.98 -4.76
N ARG A 213 -35.19 -7.21 -6.04
CA ARG A 213 -35.71 -6.17 -6.94
C ARG A 213 -37.00 -5.53 -6.43
N SER A 214 -37.84 -6.30 -5.73
CA SER A 214 -39.09 -5.83 -5.11
C SER A 214 -38.87 -4.87 -3.94
N ALA A 215 -37.69 -4.88 -3.33
CA ALA A 215 -37.29 -3.95 -2.27
C ALA A 215 -36.48 -2.75 -2.80
N ALA A 216 -36.08 -2.78 -4.07
CA ALA A 216 -35.33 -1.70 -4.70
C ALA A 216 -36.23 -0.50 -5.04
N THR A 217 -35.67 0.71 -4.93
CA THR A 217 -36.35 1.95 -5.34
C THR A 217 -35.95 2.31 -6.77
N VAL A 218 -36.92 2.61 -7.64
CA VAL A 218 -36.63 3.16 -8.97
C VAL A 218 -36.26 4.63 -8.80
N VAL A 219 -35.02 4.98 -9.11
CA VAL A 219 -34.49 6.35 -9.02
C VAL A 219 -34.81 7.11 -10.31
N CYS A 220 -34.64 6.45 -11.45
CA CYS A 220 -34.89 7.01 -12.77
C CYS A 220 -35.41 5.93 -13.70
N SER A 221 -36.36 6.29 -14.57
CA SER A 221 -36.95 5.42 -15.59
C SER A 221 -36.88 6.10 -16.97
N GLY A 222 -37.21 5.36 -18.04
CA GLY A 222 -37.24 5.89 -19.40
C GLY A 222 -35.86 6.05 -20.04
N LEU A 223 -34.84 5.38 -19.49
CA LEU A 223 -33.54 5.24 -20.12
C LEU A 223 -33.61 4.24 -21.28
N ASN A 224 -32.75 4.38 -22.27
CA ASN A 224 -32.69 3.52 -23.44
C ASN A 224 -31.48 2.57 -23.35
N SER A 225 -31.69 1.35 -22.83
CA SER A 225 -30.62 0.36 -22.62
C SER A 225 -29.41 0.92 -21.83
N PRO A 226 -29.62 1.43 -20.59
CA PRO A 226 -28.51 1.93 -19.77
C PRO A 226 -27.54 0.80 -19.45
N HIS A 227 -26.23 1.05 -19.63
CA HIS A 227 -25.15 0.10 -19.38
C HIS A 227 -24.33 0.53 -18.15
N GLN A 228 -23.02 0.80 -18.31
CA GLN A 228 -22.14 1.05 -17.18
C GLN A 228 -22.50 2.38 -16.49
N ILE A 229 -22.47 2.35 -15.16
CA ILE A 229 -22.78 3.49 -14.29
C ILE A 229 -21.58 3.89 -13.44
N TRP A 230 -21.43 5.19 -13.23
CA TRP A 230 -20.47 5.79 -12.33
C TRP A 230 -21.18 6.73 -11.35
N ILE A 231 -20.89 6.61 -10.06
CA ILE A 231 -21.58 7.37 -9.01
C ILE A 231 -20.67 8.44 -8.45
N ASP A 232 -21.16 9.68 -8.47
CA ASP A 232 -20.60 10.82 -7.76
C ASP A 232 -21.32 10.99 -6.42
N GLU A 233 -20.72 10.43 -5.37
CA GLU A 233 -21.29 10.53 -4.01
C GLU A 233 -21.30 11.96 -3.49
N LEU A 234 -20.30 12.78 -3.88
CA LEU A 234 -20.13 14.13 -3.34
C LEU A 234 -21.24 15.06 -3.81
N HIS A 235 -21.61 14.95 -5.09
CA HIS A 235 -22.66 15.78 -5.68
C HIS A 235 -24.01 15.06 -5.79
N ASN A 236 -24.11 13.82 -5.28
CA ASN A 236 -25.31 12.98 -5.32
C ASN A 236 -25.84 12.79 -6.76
N GLN A 237 -24.94 12.42 -7.66
CA GLN A 237 -25.21 12.25 -9.08
C GLN A 237 -24.79 10.86 -9.58
N ALA A 238 -25.46 10.37 -10.60
CA ALA A 238 -25.04 9.22 -11.39
C ALA A 238 -24.72 9.64 -12.82
N TYR A 239 -23.69 9.06 -13.39
CA TYR A 239 -23.36 9.18 -14.80
C TYR A 239 -23.49 7.80 -15.43
N LEU A 240 -24.14 7.70 -16.58
CA LEU A 240 -24.27 6.45 -17.31
C LEU A 240 -24.28 6.66 -18.81
N VAL A 241 -24.01 5.58 -19.54
CA VAL A 241 -24.12 5.53 -21.00
C VAL A 241 -25.24 4.61 -21.44
N GLU A 242 -25.81 4.93 -22.59
CA GLU A 242 -26.87 4.15 -23.22
C GLU A 242 -26.37 3.41 -24.46
N PHE A 243 -26.59 2.10 -24.47
CA PHE A 243 -26.35 1.25 -25.64
C PHE A 243 -27.48 1.41 -26.66
N ALA A 244 -27.49 2.56 -27.31
CA ALA A 244 -28.35 2.90 -28.42
C ALA A 244 -27.51 3.45 -29.57
N ASN A 245 -28.13 3.61 -30.74
CA ASN A 245 -27.52 4.29 -31.88
C ASN A 245 -28.52 5.29 -32.49
N PRO A 246 -28.40 6.60 -32.20
CA PRO A 246 -27.38 7.22 -31.36
C PRO A 246 -27.59 6.96 -29.85
N GLY A 247 -26.49 6.68 -29.13
CA GLY A 247 -26.43 6.58 -27.67
C GLY A 247 -26.12 7.93 -27.01
N ARG A 248 -26.27 7.98 -25.69
CA ARG A 248 -26.15 9.21 -24.88
C ARG A 248 -25.25 8.99 -23.66
N LEU A 249 -24.51 10.04 -23.26
CA LEU A 249 -23.95 10.18 -21.93
C LEU A 249 -24.93 11.02 -21.11
N ILE A 250 -25.43 10.46 -20.01
CA ILE A 250 -26.47 11.07 -19.19
C ILE A 250 -25.96 11.22 -17.77
N ARG A 251 -26.23 12.39 -17.18
CA ARG A 251 -26.11 12.63 -15.74
C ARG A 251 -27.49 12.65 -15.11
N ILE A 252 -27.64 11.96 -13.98
CA ILE A 252 -28.90 11.81 -13.26
C ILE A 252 -28.70 12.35 -11.85
N ASP A 253 -29.60 13.22 -11.41
CA ASP A 253 -29.70 13.62 -10.00
C ASP A 253 -30.33 12.47 -9.20
N LEU A 254 -29.61 11.95 -8.20
CA LEU A 254 -30.03 10.75 -7.47
C LEU A 254 -31.18 11.00 -6.49
N SER A 255 -31.51 12.27 -6.21
CA SER A 255 -32.64 12.63 -5.33
C SER A 255 -33.95 12.75 -6.11
N THR A 256 -33.89 13.29 -7.32
CA THR A 256 -35.06 13.67 -8.13
C THR A 256 -35.28 12.76 -9.32
N GLY A 257 -34.27 12.01 -9.74
CA GLY A 257 -34.28 11.22 -10.97
C GLY A 257 -34.16 12.07 -12.24
N ALA A 258 -33.89 13.38 -12.12
CA ALA A 258 -33.81 14.28 -13.26
C ALA A 258 -32.61 13.94 -14.16
N GLN A 259 -32.87 13.77 -15.46
CA GLN A 259 -31.86 13.44 -16.46
C GLN A 259 -31.32 14.71 -17.14
N THR A 260 -30.00 14.82 -17.26
CA THR A 260 -29.29 15.82 -18.07
C THR A 260 -28.47 15.10 -19.12
N ILE A 261 -28.75 15.34 -20.40
CA ILE A 261 -27.94 14.79 -21.51
C ILE A 261 -26.67 15.64 -21.63
N LEU A 262 -25.52 15.02 -21.43
CA LEU A 262 -24.21 15.68 -21.52
C LEU A 262 -23.56 15.51 -22.90
N TYR A 263 -23.88 14.40 -23.57
CA TYR A 263 -23.43 14.15 -24.94
C TYR A 263 -24.43 13.26 -25.67
N SER A 264 -24.64 13.56 -26.95
CA SER A 264 -25.50 12.79 -27.87
C SER A 264 -24.65 12.26 -29.01
N SER A 265 -25.12 11.20 -29.69
CA SER A 265 -24.42 10.60 -30.84
C SER A 265 -23.22 9.73 -30.48
N LEU A 266 -23.30 9.01 -29.36
CA LEU A 266 -22.41 7.88 -29.11
C LEU A 266 -22.80 6.70 -30.01
N ASN A 267 -21.83 5.91 -30.45
CA ASN A 267 -22.06 4.77 -31.33
C ASN A 267 -22.02 3.46 -30.54
N LEU A 268 -23.18 2.99 -30.08
CA LEU A 268 -23.30 1.76 -29.28
C LEU A 268 -22.38 1.81 -28.05
N ALA A 269 -22.54 2.85 -27.22
CA ALA A 269 -21.75 3.04 -26.01
C ALA A 269 -22.09 2.02 -24.92
N ILE A 270 -21.07 1.58 -24.19
CA ILE A 270 -21.23 0.51 -23.19
C ILE A 270 -20.50 0.83 -21.88
N GLY A 271 -19.19 1.04 -21.95
CA GLY A 271 -18.35 1.27 -20.78
C GLY A 271 -18.20 2.75 -20.48
N LEU A 272 -18.03 3.07 -19.20
CA LEU A 272 -17.90 4.43 -18.67
C LEU A 272 -16.95 4.46 -17.47
N VAL A 273 -15.96 5.35 -17.52
CA VAL A 273 -15.21 5.81 -16.33
C VAL A 273 -15.05 7.33 -16.39
N LEU A 274 -15.06 8.00 -15.24
CA LEU A 274 -14.82 9.45 -15.14
C LEU A 274 -13.48 9.71 -14.44
N SER A 275 -12.82 10.81 -14.78
CA SER A 275 -11.72 11.33 -13.96
C SER A 275 -12.25 11.81 -12.61
N SER A 276 -11.45 11.64 -11.56
CA SER A 276 -11.82 11.98 -10.17
C SER A 276 -12.19 13.46 -9.97
N ASP A 277 -11.65 14.35 -10.80
CA ASP A 277 -11.96 15.78 -10.84
C ASP A 277 -13.22 16.14 -11.65
N LEU A 278 -13.90 15.15 -12.23
CA LEU A 278 -15.07 15.31 -13.10
C LEU A 278 -14.82 16.21 -14.33
N ALA A 279 -13.57 16.31 -14.78
CA ALA A 279 -13.25 17.03 -16.01
C ALA A 279 -13.62 16.21 -17.26
N TYR A 280 -13.45 14.88 -17.21
CA TYR A 280 -13.58 14.01 -18.38
C TYR A 280 -14.38 12.74 -18.10
N ALA A 281 -15.16 12.33 -19.09
CA ALA A 281 -15.72 10.98 -19.21
C ALA A 281 -15.00 10.20 -20.32
N TYR A 282 -14.66 8.94 -20.04
CA TYR A 282 -14.05 8.01 -20.98
C TYR A 282 -15.06 6.91 -21.28
N ILE A 283 -15.35 6.68 -22.55
CA ILE A 283 -16.47 5.86 -22.99
C ILE A 283 -16.00 4.86 -24.04
N SER A 284 -16.35 3.59 -23.86
CA SER A 284 -16.15 2.57 -24.88
C SER A 284 -17.36 2.47 -25.82
N GLU A 285 -17.09 2.31 -27.12
CA GLU A 285 -18.09 2.29 -28.19
C GLU A 285 -17.87 1.07 -29.08
N GLN A 286 -18.92 0.24 -29.27
CA GLN A 286 -18.86 -0.98 -30.09
C GLN A 286 -19.11 -0.73 -31.59
N GLY A 287 -19.21 0.53 -32.01
CA GLY A 287 -19.25 0.90 -33.41
C GLY A 287 -18.08 0.35 -34.24
N THR A 288 -18.12 0.59 -35.56
CA THR A 288 -17.09 0.14 -36.50
C THR A 288 -15.67 0.44 -36.00
N GLY A 289 -14.87 -0.62 -35.80
CA GLY A 289 -13.47 -0.52 -35.40
C GLY A 289 -13.21 -0.42 -33.90
N GLY A 290 -14.26 -0.39 -33.05
CA GLY A 290 -14.24 -0.44 -31.59
C GLY A 290 -13.30 0.58 -30.92
N THR A 291 -13.87 1.57 -30.24
CA THR A 291 -13.10 2.73 -29.78
C THR A 291 -13.29 3.01 -28.29
N VAL A 292 -12.35 3.79 -27.75
CA VAL A 292 -12.55 4.55 -26.51
C VAL A 292 -12.42 6.04 -26.82
N SER A 293 -13.41 6.81 -26.39
CA SER A 293 -13.49 8.25 -26.57
C SER A 293 -13.41 8.97 -25.23
N ARG A 294 -12.66 10.06 -25.16
CA ARG A 294 -12.67 11.01 -24.04
C ARG A 294 -13.58 12.19 -24.37
N ILE A 295 -14.49 12.52 -23.47
CA ILE A 295 -15.42 13.66 -23.59
C ILE A 295 -15.15 14.63 -22.44
N SER A 296 -14.94 15.90 -22.78
CA SER A 296 -14.90 16.99 -21.80
C SER A 296 -16.30 17.24 -21.24
N LEU A 297 -16.45 17.14 -19.92
CA LEU A 297 -17.76 17.31 -19.26
C LEU A 297 -18.24 18.77 -19.24
N SER A 298 -17.32 19.74 -19.37
CA SER A 298 -17.65 21.16 -19.42
C SER A 298 -18.02 21.65 -20.82
N SER A 299 -17.36 21.12 -21.86
CA SER A 299 -17.50 21.60 -23.24
C SER A 299 -18.24 20.64 -24.18
N GLY A 300 -18.46 19.39 -23.76
CA GLY A 300 -19.03 18.34 -24.62
C GLY A 300 -18.10 17.90 -25.76
N THR A 301 -16.82 18.31 -25.75
CA THR A 301 -15.87 17.98 -26.82
C THR A 301 -15.44 16.52 -26.72
N LYS A 302 -15.68 15.73 -27.77
CA LYS A 302 -15.30 14.31 -27.88
C LYS A 302 -14.01 14.14 -28.69
N VAL A 303 -13.09 13.33 -28.18
CA VAL A 303 -11.84 12.93 -28.85
C VAL A 303 -11.69 11.41 -28.74
N VAL A 304 -11.44 10.73 -29.85
CA VAL A 304 -11.10 9.29 -29.83
C VAL A 304 -9.67 9.15 -29.33
N ILE A 305 -9.47 8.32 -28.29
CA ILE A 305 -8.16 8.10 -27.67
C ILE A 305 -7.62 6.68 -27.91
N ALA A 306 -8.47 5.72 -28.25
CA ALA A 306 -8.05 4.36 -28.61
C ALA A 306 -8.97 3.77 -29.68
N THR A 307 -8.41 2.90 -30.52
CA THR A 307 -9.11 2.21 -31.63
C THR A 307 -8.63 0.77 -31.74
N GLY A 308 -9.29 -0.04 -32.57
CA GLY A 308 -8.87 -1.42 -32.85
C GLY A 308 -9.30 -2.43 -31.78
N LEU A 309 -10.23 -2.03 -30.90
CA LEU A 309 -10.74 -2.89 -29.84
C LEU A 309 -11.86 -3.78 -30.40
N THR A 310 -11.86 -5.04 -30.02
CA THR A 310 -12.86 -6.02 -30.46
C THR A 310 -14.02 -6.06 -29.48
N ASN A 311 -15.19 -5.58 -29.90
CA ASN A 311 -16.40 -5.52 -29.06
C ASN A 311 -16.10 -5.04 -27.62
N PRO A 312 -15.51 -3.83 -27.48
CA PRO A 312 -15.14 -3.31 -26.17
C PRO A 312 -16.37 -3.20 -25.26
N PHE A 313 -16.21 -3.51 -23.97
CA PHE A 313 -17.29 -3.55 -22.99
C PHE A 313 -16.97 -2.63 -21.79
N PHE A 314 -17.21 -3.05 -20.54
CA PHE A 314 -16.99 -2.18 -19.38
C PHE A 314 -15.51 -1.89 -19.16
N MET A 315 -15.30 -0.76 -18.50
CA MET A 315 -13.98 -0.20 -18.21
C MET A 315 -13.82 0.10 -16.72
N THR A 316 -12.58 0.08 -16.24
CA THR A 316 -12.22 0.60 -14.91
C THR A 316 -10.86 1.28 -14.97
N TRP A 317 -10.60 2.23 -14.10
CA TRP A 317 -9.22 2.69 -13.87
C TRP A 317 -8.37 1.53 -13.36
N ALA A 318 -7.13 1.43 -13.85
CA ALA A 318 -6.18 0.43 -13.39
C ALA A 318 -5.75 0.65 -11.94
N ASP A 319 -5.63 1.92 -11.54
CA ASP A 319 -5.31 2.38 -10.20
C ASP A 319 -5.74 3.85 -10.00
N ALA A 320 -5.46 4.39 -8.82
CA ALA A 320 -5.85 5.76 -8.44
C ALA A 320 -5.06 6.87 -9.15
N SER A 321 -4.01 6.55 -9.94
CA SER A 321 -3.30 7.56 -10.74
C SER A 321 -4.10 8.04 -11.96
N GLU A 322 -5.13 7.28 -12.34
CA GLU A 322 -5.96 7.55 -13.53
C GLU A 322 -5.14 7.66 -14.83
N SER A 323 -3.94 7.07 -14.87
CA SER A 323 -3.05 7.08 -16.04
C SER A 323 -3.37 5.98 -17.05
N SER A 324 -4.14 4.96 -16.66
CA SER A 324 -4.49 3.83 -17.51
C SER A 324 -5.87 3.26 -17.22
N ILE A 325 -6.56 2.83 -18.27
CA ILE A 325 -7.88 2.19 -18.22
C ILE A 325 -7.73 0.70 -18.55
N LEU A 326 -8.37 -0.16 -17.77
CA LEU A 326 -8.57 -1.58 -18.10
C LEU A 326 -9.91 -1.74 -18.81
N ILE A 327 -9.94 -2.50 -19.89
CA ILE A 327 -11.13 -2.71 -20.70
C ILE A 327 -11.30 -4.18 -21.09
N ALA A 328 -12.54 -4.66 -21.02
CA ALA A 328 -12.91 -5.99 -21.48
C ALA A 328 -13.22 -5.96 -22.98
N GLU A 329 -12.70 -6.95 -23.73
CA GLU A 329 -13.00 -7.18 -25.13
C GLU A 329 -13.73 -8.52 -25.26
N ARG A 330 -15.02 -8.47 -25.63
CA ARG A 330 -15.88 -9.66 -25.77
C ARG A 330 -15.52 -10.51 -27.00
N ASP A 331 -16.34 -11.52 -27.30
CA ASP A 331 -16.17 -12.39 -28.46
C ASP A 331 -15.94 -11.57 -29.75
N PRO A 332 -15.06 -12.02 -30.66
CA PRO A 332 -14.24 -13.24 -30.56
C PRO A 332 -12.92 -13.05 -29.79
N ALA A 333 -12.64 -11.88 -29.21
CA ALA A 333 -11.34 -11.59 -28.62
C ALA A 333 -11.10 -12.23 -27.25
N ASN A 334 -12.11 -12.24 -26.37
CA ASN A 334 -12.09 -12.87 -25.04
C ASN A 334 -10.81 -12.55 -24.25
N ARG A 335 -10.57 -11.26 -24.04
CA ARG A 335 -9.34 -10.74 -23.41
C ARG A 335 -9.59 -9.42 -22.69
N ILE A 336 -8.60 -9.02 -21.89
CA ILE A 336 -8.53 -7.70 -21.25
C ILE A 336 -7.39 -6.90 -21.86
N SER A 337 -7.67 -5.66 -22.24
CA SER A 337 -6.66 -4.70 -22.71
C SER A 337 -6.48 -3.57 -21.70
N GLN A 338 -5.29 -2.97 -21.69
CA GLN A 338 -4.95 -1.77 -20.95
C GLN A 338 -4.73 -0.63 -21.94
N ILE A 339 -5.29 0.54 -21.65
CA ILE A 339 -5.14 1.77 -22.44
C ILE A 339 -4.39 2.80 -21.59
N ASP A 340 -3.17 3.14 -21.97
CA ASP A 340 -2.36 4.18 -21.34
C ASP A 340 -2.79 5.56 -21.87
N ILE A 341 -3.56 6.30 -21.09
CA ILE A 341 -4.14 7.57 -21.55
C ILE A 341 -3.13 8.73 -21.58
N SER A 342 -1.92 8.51 -21.07
CA SER A 342 -0.81 9.48 -21.19
C SER A 342 -0.17 9.47 -22.58
N LYS A 343 -0.47 8.44 -23.39
CA LYS A 343 0.06 8.25 -24.75
C LYS A 343 -1.02 8.48 -25.79
N THR A 344 -0.63 9.07 -26.92
CA THR A 344 -1.51 9.32 -28.08
C THR A 344 -1.35 8.27 -29.19
N VAL A 345 -0.30 7.44 -29.14
CA VAL A 345 -0.02 6.36 -30.09
C VAL A 345 0.51 5.14 -29.35
N ASN A 346 0.28 3.94 -29.89
CA ASN A 346 0.68 2.66 -29.28
C ASN A 346 0.29 2.56 -27.79
N ASN A 347 -0.88 3.09 -27.46
CA ASN A 347 -1.37 3.24 -26.11
C ASN A 347 -2.23 2.07 -25.64
N VAL A 348 -2.64 1.17 -26.54
CA VAL A 348 -3.36 -0.06 -26.22
C VAL A 348 -2.36 -1.21 -26.07
N LYS A 349 -2.40 -1.91 -24.94
CA LYS A 349 -1.58 -3.09 -24.66
C LYS A 349 -2.47 -4.22 -24.15
N LEU A 350 -2.27 -5.41 -24.69
CA LEU A 350 -2.88 -6.63 -24.15
C LEU A 350 -2.30 -6.94 -22.76
N LEU A 351 -3.17 -7.16 -21.77
CA LEU A 351 -2.77 -7.80 -20.51
C LEU A 351 -2.61 -9.31 -20.77
N THR A 352 -1.38 -9.81 -20.62
CA THR A 352 -0.83 -11.01 -21.30
C THR A 352 -1.57 -12.36 -21.10
N ASN A 353 -1.66 -13.14 -22.20
CA ASN A 353 -1.58 -14.61 -22.38
C ASN A 353 -2.27 -15.62 -21.43
N THR A 354 -3.49 -15.32 -21.01
CA THR A 354 -4.51 -16.35 -20.79
C THR A 354 -5.81 -15.78 -21.33
N ALA A 355 -6.42 -16.45 -22.31
CA ALA A 355 -7.78 -16.12 -22.71
C ALA A 355 -8.66 -16.11 -21.45
N THR A 356 -9.45 -15.05 -21.27
CA THR A 356 -10.51 -15.11 -20.28
C THR A 356 -11.52 -16.15 -20.75
N ALA A 357 -12.38 -16.59 -19.84
CA ALA A 357 -13.59 -17.25 -20.28
C ALA A 357 -14.38 -16.39 -21.29
N PRO A 358 -15.25 -17.01 -22.11
CA PRO A 358 -16.02 -16.28 -23.11
C PRO A 358 -16.80 -15.09 -22.54
N ARG A 359 -16.81 -14.01 -23.32
CA ARG A 359 -17.53 -12.74 -23.05
C ARG A 359 -17.14 -12.08 -21.73
N PRO A 360 -15.86 -11.72 -21.54
CA PRO A 360 -15.48 -10.87 -20.41
C PRO A 360 -16.27 -9.55 -20.49
N SER A 361 -16.84 -9.15 -19.37
CA SER A 361 -17.82 -8.07 -19.29
C SER A 361 -17.32 -6.94 -18.43
N SER A 362 -16.91 -7.22 -17.19
CA SER A 362 -16.36 -6.21 -16.29
C SER A 362 -15.07 -6.69 -15.62
N ILE A 363 -14.30 -5.72 -15.16
CA ILE A 363 -13.07 -5.91 -14.42
C ILE A 363 -13.22 -5.25 -13.06
N ALA A 364 -12.88 -5.95 -11.99
CA ALA A 364 -12.71 -5.36 -10.68
C ALA A 364 -11.26 -5.54 -10.21
N VAL A 365 -10.61 -4.42 -9.87
CA VAL A 365 -9.25 -4.43 -9.30
C VAL A 365 -9.35 -4.73 -7.81
N ILE A 366 -8.86 -5.90 -7.40
CA ILE A 366 -8.86 -6.35 -6.00
C ILE A 366 -7.70 -5.71 -5.24
N GLN A 367 -6.52 -5.73 -5.87
CA GLN A 367 -5.30 -5.09 -5.41
C GLN A 367 -4.39 -4.83 -6.63
N PRO A 368 -3.35 -4.00 -6.53
CA PRO A 368 -2.43 -3.76 -7.64
C PRO A 368 -1.94 -5.07 -8.27
N GLY A 369 -2.12 -5.22 -9.60
CA GLY A 369 -1.71 -6.41 -10.35
C GLY A 369 -2.61 -7.65 -10.20
N VAL A 370 -3.73 -7.56 -9.49
CA VAL A 370 -4.71 -8.64 -9.34
C VAL A 370 -6.11 -8.14 -9.64
N ILE A 371 -6.74 -8.73 -10.65
CA ILE A 371 -8.12 -8.42 -11.04
C ILE A 371 -9.00 -9.66 -11.01
N THR A 372 -10.29 -9.43 -10.87
CA THR A 372 -11.32 -10.38 -11.28
C THR A 372 -12.02 -9.90 -12.53
N VAL A 373 -12.41 -10.84 -13.37
CA VAL A 373 -13.13 -10.61 -14.62
C VAL A 373 -14.46 -11.35 -14.56
N CYS A 374 -15.56 -10.62 -14.71
CA CYS A 374 -16.87 -11.23 -14.89
C CYS A 374 -17.04 -11.68 -16.34
N CYS A 375 -17.30 -12.96 -16.55
CA CYS A 375 -17.54 -13.57 -17.86
C CYS A 375 -18.96 -14.15 -17.91
N ASP A 376 -19.38 -14.66 -19.07
CA ASP A 376 -20.78 -15.08 -19.27
C ASP A 376 -21.23 -16.15 -18.25
N SER A 377 -20.38 -17.15 -18.00
CA SER A 377 -20.71 -18.31 -17.16
C SER A 377 -19.76 -18.52 -16.00
N GLU A 378 -18.79 -17.62 -15.79
CA GLU A 378 -17.79 -17.72 -14.72
C GLU A 378 -17.20 -16.39 -14.30
N ILE A 379 -16.50 -16.40 -13.16
CA ILE A 379 -15.64 -15.31 -12.72
C ILE A 379 -14.20 -15.83 -12.75
N ASP A 380 -13.35 -15.15 -13.49
CA ASP A 380 -11.92 -15.43 -13.55
C ASP A 380 -11.14 -14.50 -12.63
N LYS A 381 -10.06 -15.00 -12.05
CA LYS A 381 -9.01 -14.22 -11.38
C LYS A 381 -7.78 -14.19 -12.26
N LEU A 382 -7.29 -12.99 -12.58
CA LEU A 382 -6.05 -12.78 -13.31
C LEU A 382 -5.05 -12.07 -12.41
N ASP A 383 -3.89 -12.71 -12.24
CA ASP A 383 -2.71 -12.10 -11.64
C ASP A 383 -1.80 -11.64 -12.78
N PHE A 384 -1.79 -10.33 -13.04
CA PHE A 384 -1.02 -9.70 -14.13
C PHE A 384 0.05 -8.76 -13.61
N LEU A 385 0.41 -8.88 -12.32
CA LEU A 385 1.58 -8.19 -11.74
C LEU A 385 2.64 -8.14 -12.82
N VAL A 386 2.82 -6.94 -13.39
CA VAL A 386 4.07 -6.58 -14.00
C VAL A 386 5.02 -6.84 -12.84
N GLU A 387 5.95 -7.77 -13.02
CA GLU A 387 7.18 -7.71 -12.28
C GLU A 387 7.82 -6.36 -12.65
N ILE A 388 7.30 -5.27 -12.09
CA ILE A 388 8.16 -4.25 -11.57
C ILE A 388 8.74 -4.99 -10.39
N THR A 389 9.80 -5.74 -10.64
CA THR A 389 10.71 -6.11 -9.58
C THR A 389 11.40 -4.79 -9.26
N PRO A 390 11.08 -4.08 -8.15
CA PRO A 390 12.03 -3.11 -7.65
C PRO A 390 13.40 -3.80 -7.66
N THR A 391 14.40 -3.22 -8.30
CA THR A 391 15.73 -3.81 -8.25
C THR A 391 16.18 -3.80 -6.79
N GLY A 392 16.23 -4.98 -6.17
CA GLY A 392 16.73 -5.18 -4.81
C GLY A 392 15.70 -4.99 -3.69
N LEU A 393 15.94 -5.67 -2.57
CA LEU A 393 15.06 -5.83 -1.40
C LEU A 393 15.20 -4.70 -0.38
N TYR A 394 16.24 -3.89 -0.52
CA TYR A 394 16.42 -2.66 0.24
C TYR A 394 15.65 -1.51 -0.43
N LYS A 395 14.76 -0.86 0.31
CA LYS A 395 13.84 0.16 -0.22
C LYS A 395 14.37 1.59 -0.06
N GLY A 396 15.22 1.84 0.95
CA GLY A 396 15.73 3.17 1.27
C GLY A 396 15.72 3.46 2.77
N ILE A 397 15.73 4.74 3.14
CA ILE A 397 15.71 5.21 4.52
C ILE A 397 14.44 6.03 4.75
N GLY A 398 13.48 5.49 5.50
CA GLY A 398 12.16 6.06 5.73
C GLY A 398 11.44 6.33 4.42
N TYR A 399 11.07 7.59 4.20
CA TYR A 399 10.49 8.11 2.97
C TYR A 399 11.54 8.63 1.98
N VAL A 400 12.81 8.22 2.09
CA VAL A 400 13.82 8.48 1.04
C VAL A 400 14.13 7.16 0.34
N PRO A 401 13.53 6.90 -0.84
CA PRO A 401 13.88 5.74 -1.67
C PRO A 401 15.37 5.67 -1.96
N TRP A 402 15.92 4.45 -2.06
CA TRP A 402 17.36 4.23 -2.27
C TRP A 402 17.92 4.97 -3.50
N ASN A 403 17.12 5.11 -4.56
CA ASN A 403 17.50 5.78 -5.80
C ASN A 403 17.44 7.31 -5.70
N LEU A 404 16.90 7.85 -4.60
CA LEU A 404 16.91 9.28 -4.26
C LEU A 404 17.97 9.60 -3.19
N ILE A 405 18.85 8.63 -2.89
CA ILE A 405 20.10 8.84 -2.17
C ILE A 405 21.19 9.03 -3.21
N THR A 406 21.79 10.22 -3.24
CA THR A 406 22.78 10.61 -4.24
C THR A 406 24.08 9.81 -4.09
N SER A 407 24.95 9.87 -5.10
CA SER A 407 26.29 9.29 -5.06
C SER A 407 27.18 9.84 -3.94
N ASN A 408 26.79 10.97 -3.33
CA ASN A 408 27.44 11.58 -2.17
C ASN A 408 26.82 11.14 -0.83
N GLY A 409 25.79 10.30 -0.86
CA GLY A 409 25.14 9.72 0.31
C GLY A 409 24.13 10.62 1.01
N LYS A 410 23.66 11.67 0.33
CA LYS A 410 22.66 12.61 0.84
C LYS A 410 21.34 12.40 0.12
N ALA A 411 20.22 12.73 0.76
CA ALA A 411 18.90 12.66 0.14
C ALA A 411 18.70 13.83 -0.86
N ASP A 412 18.05 13.53 -1.98
CA ASP A 412 17.48 14.51 -2.88
C ASP A 412 16.18 13.97 -3.48
N THR A 413 15.04 14.26 -2.82
CA THR A 413 13.73 13.89 -3.35
C THR A 413 13.15 14.96 -4.27
N THR A 414 13.80 16.12 -4.39
CA THR A 414 13.31 17.25 -5.19
C THR A 414 13.33 16.96 -6.69
N ILE A 415 14.16 15.98 -7.11
CA ILE A 415 14.17 15.45 -8.48
C ILE A 415 12.91 14.65 -8.86
N GLN A 416 12.04 14.35 -7.88
CA GLN A 416 10.75 13.69 -8.07
C GLN A 416 9.63 14.55 -7.45
N PRO A 417 9.21 15.66 -8.10
CA PRO A 417 8.32 16.65 -7.50
C PRO A 417 6.90 16.14 -7.21
N GLN A 418 6.48 15.04 -7.84
CA GLN A 418 5.19 14.39 -7.57
C GLN A 418 5.22 13.48 -6.33
N TYR A 419 6.41 13.18 -5.79
CA TYR A 419 6.55 12.38 -4.59
C TYR A 419 6.13 13.20 -3.36
N PRO A 420 5.18 12.74 -2.52
CA PRO A 420 4.60 13.59 -1.46
C PRO A 420 5.56 13.91 -0.31
N PHE A 421 6.59 13.08 -0.08
CA PHE A 421 7.57 13.31 0.99
C PHE A 421 8.79 14.05 0.43
N GLN A 422 8.77 15.38 0.55
CA GLN A 422 9.82 16.24 0.04
C GLN A 422 10.83 16.60 1.13
N PHE A 423 12.08 16.22 0.90
CA PHE A 423 13.25 16.66 1.63
C PHE A 423 14.09 17.57 0.74
N GLY A 424 14.72 18.58 1.35
CA GLY A 424 15.56 19.53 0.63
C GLY A 424 16.69 18.81 -0.12
N LYS A 425 17.09 19.36 -1.26
CA LYS A 425 18.24 18.86 -2.03
C LYS A 425 19.48 18.77 -1.13
N ASP A 426 20.23 17.68 -1.29
CA ASP A 426 21.46 17.41 -0.55
C ASP A 426 21.29 17.36 0.98
N SER A 427 20.15 16.85 1.48
CA SER A 427 19.92 16.69 2.92
C SER A 427 20.75 15.52 3.49
N PRO A 428 21.62 15.74 4.48
CA PRO A 428 22.34 14.66 5.16
C PRO A 428 21.43 13.88 6.11
N PHE A 429 21.87 12.69 6.52
CA PHE A 429 21.14 11.83 7.45
C PHE A 429 21.65 11.96 8.89
N GLY A 430 20.76 11.91 9.89
CA GLY A 430 21.13 11.96 11.31
C GLY A 430 20.02 11.47 12.24
N GLY A 431 20.32 11.32 13.53
CA GLY A 431 19.41 10.78 14.54
C GLY A 431 19.22 9.26 14.46
N THR A 432 17.97 8.82 14.32
CA THR A 432 17.60 7.39 14.18
C THR A 432 17.02 7.14 12.81
N LEU A 433 17.74 6.39 11.97
CA LEU A 433 17.41 6.17 10.57
C LEU A 433 16.55 4.92 10.41
N SER A 434 15.41 5.03 9.73
CA SER A 434 14.53 3.90 9.45
C SER A 434 14.98 3.18 8.17
N VAL A 435 15.81 2.15 8.26
CA VAL A 435 16.22 1.35 7.09
C VAL A 435 15.06 0.46 6.67
N MET A 436 14.62 0.57 5.41
CA MET A 436 13.40 -0.06 4.89
C MET A 436 13.71 -1.29 4.03
N ILE A 437 12.99 -2.38 4.25
CA ILE A 437 13.19 -3.70 3.64
C ILE A 437 11.85 -4.23 3.12
N ASP A 438 11.85 -4.78 1.90
CA ASP A 438 10.70 -5.49 1.34
C ASP A 438 10.64 -6.92 1.91
N HIS A 439 10.15 -7.04 3.14
CA HIS A 439 10.04 -8.32 3.85
C HIS A 439 9.17 -9.32 3.10
N ARG A 440 8.07 -8.86 2.50
CA ARG A 440 7.13 -9.72 1.78
C ARG A 440 7.83 -10.39 0.60
N ARG A 441 8.53 -9.61 -0.24
CA ARG A 441 9.22 -10.16 -1.40
C ARG A 441 10.46 -10.96 -1.02
N ALA A 442 11.17 -10.56 0.04
CA ALA A 442 12.28 -11.34 0.57
C ALA A 442 11.81 -12.75 0.99
N TRP A 443 10.67 -12.83 1.68
CA TRP A 443 10.06 -14.09 2.06
C TRP A 443 9.72 -14.96 0.85
N GLU A 444 9.04 -14.38 -0.15
CA GLU A 444 8.69 -15.07 -1.41
C GLU A 444 9.94 -15.55 -2.17
N SER A 445 11.06 -14.84 -2.02
CA SER A 445 12.38 -15.18 -2.58
C SER A 445 13.18 -16.18 -1.72
N LYS A 446 12.57 -16.78 -0.70
CA LYS A 446 13.20 -17.75 0.22
C LYS A 446 14.41 -17.18 0.98
N ILE A 447 14.41 -15.88 1.23
CA ILE A 447 15.35 -15.20 2.13
C ILE A 447 14.78 -15.28 3.54
N CYS A 448 15.65 -15.61 4.49
CA CYS A 448 15.27 -15.78 5.88
C CYS A 448 15.87 -14.69 6.77
N TYR A 449 17.00 -14.12 6.36
CA TYR A 449 17.72 -13.14 7.16
C TYR A 449 18.21 -11.98 6.31
N TYR A 450 18.35 -10.83 6.94
CA TYR A 450 19.09 -9.70 6.41
C TYR A 450 19.99 -9.11 7.48
N ARG A 451 21.01 -8.36 7.06
CA ARG A 451 21.82 -7.54 7.97
C ARG A 451 22.11 -6.19 7.36
N VAL A 452 22.20 -5.20 8.23
CA VAL A 452 22.54 -3.82 7.89
C VAL A 452 23.97 -3.58 8.37
N LEU A 453 24.83 -3.02 7.54
CA LEU A 453 26.22 -2.73 7.86
C LEU A 453 26.55 -1.26 7.60
N ILE A 454 27.39 -0.70 8.46
CA ILE A 454 28.07 0.57 8.23
C ILE A 454 29.56 0.27 8.18
N ASP A 455 30.21 0.61 7.06
CA ASP A 455 31.63 0.36 6.82
C ASP A 455 32.02 -1.10 7.09
N ASP A 456 31.23 -2.03 6.54
CA ASP A 456 31.39 -3.49 6.69
C ASP A 456 31.23 -4.02 8.12
N LYS A 457 30.82 -3.18 9.07
CA LYS A 457 30.51 -3.59 10.45
C LYS A 457 29.00 -3.78 10.62
N PRO A 458 28.53 -4.95 11.11
CA PRO A 458 27.10 -5.19 11.30
C PRO A 458 26.52 -4.27 12.37
N ARG A 459 25.30 -3.83 12.12
CA ARG A 459 24.48 -3.05 13.04
C ARG A 459 23.73 -3.98 13.99
N LEU A 460 23.73 -3.62 15.28
CA LEU A 460 23.14 -4.40 16.36
C LEU A 460 21.95 -3.69 17.04
N ASP A 461 21.31 -2.76 16.31
CA ASP A 461 20.23 -1.93 16.83
C ASP A 461 18.97 -2.77 17.16
N VAL A 462 18.31 -2.47 18.28
CA VAL A 462 17.13 -3.21 18.79
C VAL A 462 15.96 -2.24 18.95
N TRP A 463 14.76 -2.66 18.58
CA TRP A 463 13.54 -1.87 18.77
C TRP A 463 12.31 -2.74 18.99
N ASN A 464 11.19 -2.13 19.37
CA ASN A 464 9.90 -2.79 19.48
C ASN A 464 9.00 -2.35 18.32
N ASP A 465 8.23 -3.29 17.77
CA ASP A 465 7.17 -3.02 16.79
C ASP A 465 5.84 -3.62 17.24
N LEU A 466 4.75 -3.20 16.61
CA LEU A 466 3.39 -3.68 16.88
C LEU A 466 2.94 -4.65 15.82
N LYS A 467 2.48 -5.82 16.26
CA LYS A 467 1.85 -6.85 15.44
C LYS A 467 0.35 -6.87 15.63
N LEU A 468 -0.38 -7.14 14.54
CA LEU A 468 -1.83 -7.29 14.51
C LEU A 468 -2.26 -8.51 15.30
N ASN A 469 -3.16 -8.30 16.26
CA ASN A 469 -3.89 -9.36 16.91
C ASN A 469 -5.11 -9.74 16.06
N PHE A 470 -5.03 -10.84 15.33
CA PHE A 470 -6.13 -11.31 14.49
C PHE A 470 -7.40 -11.68 15.26
N ALA A 471 -7.34 -11.88 16.58
CA ALA A 471 -8.52 -12.18 17.38
C ALA A 471 -9.45 -10.96 17.54
N ASN A 472 -8.93 -9.75 17.46
CA ASN A 472 -9.69 -8.52 17.67
C ASN A 472 -9.43 -7.41 16.64
N GLY A 473 -8.51 -7.61 15.70
CA GLY A 473 -8.19 -6.67 14.63
C GLY A 473 -7.37 -5.45 15.06
N LYS A 474 -6.67 -5.49 16.20
CA LYS A 474 -5.89 -4.35 16.73
C LYS A 474 -4.38 -4.60 16.71
N TYR A 475 -3.59 -3.56 16.45
CA TYR A 475 -2.13 -3.60 16.57
C TYR A 475 -1.71 -3.36 18.02
N GLU A 476 -1.60 -4.45 18.79
CA GLU A 476 -1.35 -4.37 20.25
C GLU A 476 -0.33 -5.38 20.75
N ILE A 477 0.09 -6.34 19.92
CA ILE A 477 1.11 -7.32 20.30
C ILE A 477 2.48 -6.67 20.10
N ILE A 478 3.20 -6.40 21.18
CA ILE A 478 4.55 -5.84 21.12
C ILE A 478 5.55 -6.96 20.82
N GLU A 479 6.33 -6.79 19.77
CA GLU A 479 7.40 -7.71 19.38
C GLU A 479 8.74 -6.97 19.31
N GLN A 480 9.76 -7.53 19.97
CA GLN A 480 11.10 -6.96 19.95
C GLN A 480 11.86 -7.49 18.74
N MET A 481 12.31 -6.56 17.91
CA MET A 481 13.19 -6.81 16.79
C MET A 481 14.63 -6.69 17.27
N ALA A 482 15.37 -7.78 17.22
CA ALA A 482 16.77 -7.83 17.62
C ALA A 482 17.58 -8.67 16.64
N PRO A 483 18.79 -8.23 16.27
CA PRO A 483 19.69 -9.02 15.47
C PRO A 483 20.31 -10.13 16.31
N LYS A 484 20.68 -11.22 15.66
CA LYS A 484 21.38 -12.35 16.29
C LYS A 484 22.48 -12.87 15.39
N LYS A 485 23.42 -13.56 16.01
CA LYS A 485 24.38 -14.38 15.28
C LYS A 485 23.69 -15.64 14.76
N VAL A 486 23.74 -15.86 13.45
CA VAL A 486 23.22 -17.07 12.80
C VAL A 486 24.40 -17.79 12.14
N GLY A 487 24.79 -18.94 12.69
CA GLY A 487 25.99 -19.66 12.25
C GLY A 487 27.25 -18.79 12.38
N SER A 488 27.94 -18.57 11.26
CA SER A 488 29.14 -17.72 11.18
C SER A 488 28.85 -16.24 10.91
N VAL A 489 27.59 -15.88 10.63
CA VAL A 489 27.20 -14.51 10.25
C VAL A 489 26.61 -13.79 11.45
N ASP A 490 27.21 -12.67 11.84
CA ASP A 490 26.72 -11.83 12.93
C ASP A 490 25.79 -10.71 12.44
N GLY A 491 24.93 -10.20 13.34
CA GLY A 491 24.04 -9.07 13.08
C GLY A 491 22.84 -9.35 12.18
N CYS A 492 22.33 -10.60 12.17
CA CYS A 492 21.21 -11.00 11.32
C CYS A 492 19.86 -10.72 11.98
N TYR A 493 19.01 -9.96 11.29
CA TYR A 493 17.58 -9.83 11.56
C TYR A 493 16.80 -10.87 10.76
N GLU A 494 15.61 -11.26 11.24
CA GLU A 494 14.74 -12.19 10.52
C GLU A 494 13.83 -11.45 9.55
N ILE A 495 13.62 -12.03 8.37
CA ILE A 495 12.57 -11.56 7.45
C ILE A 495 11.20 -11.86 8.09
N HIS A 496 10.31 -10.85 8.09
CA HIS A 496 8.97 -11.01 8.64
C HIS A 496 8.22 -12.14 7.94
N ASN A 497 7.60 -13.01 8.73
CA ASN A 497 6.68 -14.01 8.22
C ASN A 497 5.40 -13.29 7.75
N PRO A 498 4.92 -13.49 6.50
CA PRO A 498 3.76 -12.79 6.00
C PRO A 498 2.44 -13.08 6.73
N VAL A 499 2.39 -14.09 7.60
CA VAL A 499 1.25 -14.31 8.49
C VAL A 499 1.24 -13.37 9.69
N ASP A 500 2.41 -12.84 10.07
CA ASP A 500 2.58 -11.84 11.11
C ASP A 500 2.46 -10.45 10.47
N VAL A 501 1.30 -9.81 10.63
CA VAL A 501 1.06 -8.48 10.05
C VAL A 501 1.53 -7.41 11.02
N TYR A 502 2.64 -6.74 10.69
CA TYR A 502 3.20 -5.64 11.48
C TYR A 502 2.61 -4.30 11.07
N TYR A 503 2.54 -3.36 12.00
CA TYR A 503 2.10 -1.98 11.71
C TYR A 503 3.09 -1.27 10.79
N ASN A 504 4.39 -1.47 11.02
CA ASN A 504 5.46 -0.95 10.17
C ASN A 504 6.01 -2.04 9.24
N THR A 505 5.18 -2.49 8.30
CA THR A 505 5.43 -3.66 7.44
C THR A 505 6.84 -3.76 6.84
N ASP A 506 7.40 -2.62 6.39
CA ASP A 506 8.68 -2.54 5.69
C ASP A 506 9.86 -2.15 6.61
N LEU A 507 9.63 -1.86 7.89
CA LEU A 507 10.72 -1.42 8.77
C LEU A 507 11.69 -2.58 8.99
N GLY A 508 12.96 -2.36 8.67
CA GLY A 508 14.02 -3.36 8.80
C GLY A 508 15.08 -3.03 9.84
N CYS A 509 15.34 -1.76 10.14
CA CYS A 509 16.25 -1.39 11.23
C CYS A 509 16.00 0.06 11.65
N LEU A 510 15.95 0.32 12.96
CA LEU A 510 16.07 1.66 13.52
C LEU A 510 17.54 1.94 13.85
N LEU A 511 18.31 2.29 12.83
CA LEU A 511 19.75 2.49 12.92
C LEU A 511 20.06 3.77 13.71
N ALA A 512 20.68 3.64 14.89
CA ALA A 512 21.10 4.78 15.70
C ALA A 512 22.38 5.43 15.12
N SER A 513 22.23 6.41 14.21
CA SER A 513 23.37 7.04 13.53
C SER A 513 24.20 7.92 14.47
N THR A 514 23.70 8.26 15.64
CA THR A 514 24.46 8.95 16.71
C THR A 514 25.63 8.14 17.25
N THR A 515 25.65 6.82 17.01
CA THR A 515 26.76 5.92 17.35
C THR A 515 27.81 5.82 16.25
N VAL A 516 27.59 6.48 15.12
CA VAL A 516 28.48 6.51 13.96
C VAL A 516 29.12 7.91 13.89
N PRO A 517 30.43 8.03 13.62
CA PRO A 517 31.05 9.33 13.39
C PRO A 517 30.35 10.14 12.28
N ASN A 518 30.43 11.46 12.34
CA ASN A 518 29.92 12.30 11.25
C ASN A 518 30.84 12.18 10.02
N GLY A 519 30.27 12.11 8.82
CA GLY A 519 31.00 12.00 7.56
C GLY A 519 30.36 11.04 6.56
N SER A 520 31.14 10.69 5.54
CA SER A 520 30.72 9.74 4.50
C SER A 520 31.04 8.31 4.92
N HIS A 521 30.02 7.46 4.91
CA HIS A 521 30.09 6.03 5.23
C HIS A 521 29.55 5.18 4.08
N LYS A 522 29.84 3.88 4.11
CA LYS A 522 29.21 2.89 3.24
C LYS A 522 28.08 2.20 4.00
N LEU A 523 26.84 2.37 3.56
CA LEU A 523 25.70 1.57 4.01
C LEU A 523 25.58 0.35 3.10
N THR A 524 25.59 -0.84 3.69
CA THR A 524 25.36 -2.10 2.98
C THR A 524 24.21 -2.85 3.63
N VAL A 525 23.30 -3.38 2.81
CA VAL A 525 22.27 -4.33 3.26
C VAL A 525 22.47 -5.64 2.53
N GLU A 526 22.56 -6.74 3.27
CA GLU A 526 22.80 -8.07 2.72
C GLU A 526 21.69 -9.03 3.12
N PHE A 527 21.32 -9.92 2.21
CA PHE A 527 20.21 -10.85 2.36
C PHE A 527 20.66 -12.29 2.21
N TYR A 528 20.19 -13.17 3.11
CA TYR A 528 20.63 -14.55 3.24
C TYR A 528 19.44 -15.51 3.25
N ASN A 529 19.61 -16.64 2.57
CA ASN A 529 18.69 -17.77 2.74
C ASN A 529 18.94 -18.50 4.07
N LYS A 530 18.14 -19.54 4.34
CA LYS A 530 18.27 -20.36 5.56
C LYS A 530 19.65 -21.00 5.75
N THR A 531 20.36 -21.32 4.67
CA THR A 531 21.69 -21.93 4.69
C THR A 531 22.82 -20.90 4.71
N LEU A 532 22.52 -19.62 4.99
CA LEU A 532 23.47 -18.51 5.06
C LEU A 532 24.24 -18.26 3.75
N VAL A 533 23.65 -18.64 2.61
CA VAL A 533 24.13 -18.20 1.29
C VAL A 533 23.57 -16.81 1.04
N ARG A 534 24.47 -15.83 0.85
CA ARG A 534 24.08 -14.46 0.47
C ARG A 534 23.42 -14.51 -0.90
N LYS A 535 22.16 -14.09 -0.97
CA LYS A 535 21.35 -14.06 -2.20
C LYS A 535 21.37 -12.70 -2.86
N GLU A 536 21.44 -11.64 -2.05
CA GLU A 536 21.43 -10.29 -2.55
C GLU A 536 22.27 -9.40 -1.62
N ASN A 537 22.81 -8.32 -2.18
CA ASN A 537 23.36 -7.22 -1.41
C ASN A 537 23.15 -5.92 -2.18
N MET A 538 22.96 -4.82 -1.46
CA MET A 538 22.98 -3.48 -2.01
C MET A 538 23.88 -2.59 -1.15
N SER A 539 24.70 -1.76 -1.79
CA SER A 539 25.60 -0.83 -1.12
C SER A 539 25.50 0.55 -1.74
N HIS A 540 25.47 1.60 -0.92
CA HIS A 540 25.59 2.99 -1.36
C HIS A 540 26.29 3.83 -0.29
N LYS A 541 26.69 5.06 -0.66
CA LYS A 541 27.21 6.01 0.32
C LYS A 541 26.07 6.51 1.21
N LEU A 542 26.39 6.78 2.47
CA LEU A 542 25.51 7.41 3.44
C LEU A 542 26.30 8.53 4.12
N PHE A 543 25.82 9.77 4.01
CA PHE A 543 26.44 10.91 4.67
C PHE A 543 25.71 11.17 5.99
N ILE A 544 26.39 10.88 7.10
CA ILE A 544 25.86 11.06 8.45
C ILE A 544 26.33 12.40 9.00
N ASP A 545 25.40 13.21 9.51
CA ASP A 545 25.69 14.45 10.19
C ASP A 545 24.76 14.68 11.37
N ASN A 546 25.27 14.48 12.59
CA ASN A 546 24.58 14.73 13.85
C ASN A 546 25.09 16.01 14.54
N ASN A 547 25.75 16.93 13.82
CA ASN A 547 26.22 18.19 14.41
C ASN A 547 25.04 19.14 14.71
N THR A 548 25.18 19.93 15.75
CA THR A 548 24.24 21.01 16.08
C THR A 548 24.60 22.30 15.33
N CYS A 549 23.59 23.06 14.93
CA CYS A 549 23.74 24.43 14.48
C CYS A 549 24.30 25.35 15.59
N VAL A 550 24.81 26.51 15.19
CA VAL A 550 25.25 27.57 16.10
C VAL A 550 24.48 28.85 15.77
N ALA A 551 23.89 29.44 16.80
CA ALA A 551 23.24 30.74 16.76
C ALA A 551 23.83 31.62 17.85
N SER A 552 24.38 32.78 17.47
CA SER A 552 24.77 33.81 18.43
C SER A 552 24.48 35.20 17.87
N ILE A 553 24.08 36.12 18.75
CA ILE A 553 23.86 37.53 18.40
C ILE A 553 24.80 38.34 19.28
N TYR A 554 25.50 39.30 18.67
CA TYR A 554 26.36 40.22 19.40
C TYR A 554 25.54 41.45 19.79
N MET A 555 25.85 42.05 20.95
CA MET A 555 25.23 43.34 21.30
C MET A 555 25.48 44.38 20.19
N PRO A 556 24.46 45.13 19.74
CA PRO A 556 24.64 46.07 18.65
C PRO A 556 25.63 47.18 18.97
N LEU A 557 26.31 47.65 17.93
CA LEU A 557 27.31 48.72 18.04
C LEU A 557 26.79 49.99 17.37
N LEU A 558 26.93 51.14 18.03
CA LEU A 558 26.78 52.46 17.43
C LEU A 558 28.14 53.17 17.51
N ASP A 559 28.70 53.53 16.35
CA ASP A 559 30.05 54.10 16.23
C ASP A 559 31.14 53.28 16.94
N GLY A 560 31.02 51.94 16.88
CA GLY A 560 31.94 51.01 17.52
C GLY A 560 31.73 50.83 19.03
N LYS A 561 30.75 51.50 19.66
CA LYS A 561 30.39 51.33 21.07
C LYS A 561 29.19 50.39 21.21
N SER A 562 29.33 49.37 22.05
CA SER A 562 28.25 48.43 22.37
C SER A 562 27.18 49.06 23.25
N ALA A 563 25.95 48.57 23.12
CA ALA A 563 24.93 48.74 24.16
C ALA A 563 25.48 48.35 25.54
N GLU A 564 25.06 49.10 26.56
CA GLU A 564 25.39 48.79 27.96
C GLU A 564 24.79 47.40 28.30
N PRO A 565 25.59 46.42 28.77
CA PRO A 565 25.12 45.02 28.86
C PRO A 565 23.98 44.76 29.84
N VAL A 566 23.77 45.63 30.84
CA VAL A 566 22.77 45.48 31.90
C VAL A 566 21.46 46.18 31.54
N CYS A 567 21.56 47.39 30.98
CA CYS A 567 20.44 48.27 30.67
C CYS A 567 20.01 48.17 29.19
N GLY A 568 20.86 47.61 28.32
CA GLY A 568 20.59 47.43 26.89
C GLY A 568 20.48 48.74 26.10
N VAL A 569 20.96 49.87 26.62
CA VAL A 569 20.78 51.19 25.97
C VAL A 569 21.96 51.54 25.07
N LEU A 570 21.66 51.91 23.82
CA LEU A 570 22.56 52.55 22.85
C LEU A 570 22.19 54.04 22.73
N LYS A 571 23.09 54.90 23.19
CA LYS A 571 22.91 56.36 23.18
C LYS A 571 23.36 56.95 21.86
N TYR A 572 22.46 57.60 21.13
CA TYR A 572 22.76 58.24 19.86
C TYR A 572 22.81 59.76 19.98
N VAL A 573 23.80 60.39 19.36
CA VAL A 573 23.89 61.87 19.27
C VAL A 573 23.50 62.39 17.89
N ASP A 574 23.61 61.56 16.86
CA ASP A 574 23.22 61.86 15.48
C ASP A 574 22.43 60.67 14.91
N LYS A 575 21.26 60.96 14.34
CA LYS A 575 20.40 59.93 13.72
C LYS A 575 20.93 59.42 12.37
N THR A 576 21.98 60.02 11.82
CA THR A 576 22.64 59.60 10.56
C THR A 576 23.73 58.55 10.75
N HIS A 577 24.07 58.21 11.99
CA HIS A 577 25.05 57.17 12.32
C HIS A 577 24.48 55.76 12.12
N ASP A 578 25.38 54.79 11.90
CA ASP A 578 25.04 53.39 11.67
C ASP A 578 25.02 52.60 12.97
N VAL A 579 23.91 51.89 13.20
CA VAL A 579 23.84 50.77 14.13
C VAL A 579 24.28 49.52 13.37
N THR A 580 25.36 48.91 13.85
CA THR A 580 25.90 47.65 13.34
C THR A 580 25.34 46.50 14.16
N LEU A 581 24.53 45.68 13.51
CA LEU A 581 23.92 44.46 14.03
C LEU A 581 24.75 43.29 13.52
N LYS A 582 25.19 42.41 14.41
CA LYS A 582 26.08 41.31 14.05
C LYS A 582 25.57 40.01 14.66
N TYR A 583 25.61 38.94 13.89
CA TYR A 583 25.18 37.62 14.35
C TYR A 583 25.94 36.48 13.65
N THR A 584 26.10 35.34 14.33
CA THR A 584 26.65 34.11 13.77
C THR A 584 25.52 33.11 13.59
N ALA A 585 25.29 32.71 12.34
CA ALA A 585 24.39 31.63 11.99
C ALA A 585 25.17 30.57 11.21
N SER A 586 25.65 29.53 11.90
CA SER A 586 26.58 28.56 11.32
C SER A 586 26.18 27.10 11.58
N HIS A 587 26.72 26.18 10.77
CA HIS A 587 26.68 24.74 11.00
C HIS A 587 28.06 24.20 10.58
N PRO A 588 28.67 23.24 11.32
CA PRO A 588 30.05 22.79 11.05
C PRO A 588 30.34 22.40 9.60
N ASN A 589 29.38 21.73 8.95
CA ASN A 589 29.47 21.31 7.53
C ASN A 589 28.58 22.11 6.57
N GLY A 590 27.98 23.22 7.01
CA GLY A 590 27.11 24.05 6.17
C GLY A 590 25.69 23.54 5.94
N PHE A 591 25.24 22.47 6.60
CA PHE A 591 23.89 21.91 6.49
C PHE A 591 22.88 22.62 7.38
N GLY A 592 22.67 23.91 7.12
CA GLY A 592 21.68 24.69 7.83
C GLY A 592 21.18 25.89 7.03
N THR A 593 20.02 26.38 7.44
CA THR A 593 19.47 27.66 7.00
C THR A 593 19.21 28.52 8.23
N TYR A 594 19.09 29.82 8.05
CA TYR A 594 18.77 30.72 9.16
C TYR A 594 17.63 31.67 8.80
N SER A 595 16.93 32.13 9.84
CA SER A 595 16.08 33.30 9.83
C SER A 595 16.50 34.23 10.96
N TYR A 596 16.66 35.50 10.65
CA TYR A 596 17.02 36.56 11.58
C TYR A 596 15.96 37.66 11.47
N SER A 597 15.51 38.19 12.59
CA SER A 597 14.47 39.22 12.61
C SER A 597 14.78 40.30 13.62
N ILE A 598 14.40 41.54 13.28
CA ILE A 598 14.44 42.69 14.16
C ILE A 598 13.00 43.10 14.43
N THR A 599 12.61 43.14 15.69
CA THR A 599 11.31 43.61 16.15
C THR A 599 11.50 44.96 16.84
N LYS A 600 10.67 45.95 16.52
CA LYS A 600 10.61 47.26 17.18
C LYS A 600 9.32 47.35 17.99
N GLY A 601 9.42 47.43 19.32
CA GLY A 601 8.26 47.33 20.20
C GLY A 601 7.50 46.02 19.93
N ALA A 602 6.29 46.13 19.38
CA ALA A 602 5.45 44.99 19.02
C ALA A 602 5.43 44.66 17.51
N TYR A 603 6.21 45.37 16.68
CA TYR A 603 6.14 45.27 15.22
C TYR A 603 7.43 44.69 14.62
N ASN A 604 7.31 43.70 13.74
CA ASN A 604 8.43 43.23 12.95
C ASN A 604 8.92 44.37 12.04
N LEU A 605 10.20 44.72 12.15
CA LEU A 605 10.81 45.81 11.42
C LEU A 605 11.58 45.31 10.19
N ASP A 606 12.28 44.19 10.33
CA ASP A 606 13.11 43.63 9.27
C ASP A 606 13.31 42.12 9.48
N THR A 607 13.54 41.40 8.38
CA THR A 607 13.83 39.97 8.38
C THR A 607 14.89 39.64 7.34
N GLN A 608 15.87 38.83 7.74
CA GLN A 608 16.90 38.27 6.87
C GLN A 608 16.80 36.75 6.94
N SER A 609 17.11 36.06 5.84
CA SER A 609 17.15 34.60 5.82
C SER A 609 18.12 34.12 4.76
N GLY A 610 18.69 32.94 4.96
CA GLY A 610 19.59 32.36 3.97
C GLY A 610 20.20 31.05 4.43
N ILE A 611 21.27 30.65 3.74
CA ILE A 611 22.11 29.53 4.14
C ILE A 611 23.10 29.98 5.22
N VAL A 612 23.46 29.05 6.10
CA VAL A 612 24.45 29.29 7.15
C VAL A 612 25.84 29.65 6.59
N SER A 613 26.62 30.39 7.38
CA SER A 613 27.98 30.83 7.04
C SER A 613 28.93 30.60 8.22
N PRO A 614 30.19 30.19 8.00
CA PRO A 614 31.20 30.16 9.04
C PRO A 614 31.66 31.58 9.46
N VAL A 615 31.41 32.59 8.63
CA VAL A 615 31.72 33.99 8.90
C VAL A 615 30.47 34.68 9.48
N PRO A 616 30.58 35.43 10.59
CA PRO A 616 29.47 36.20 11.12
C PRO A 616 28.90 37.18 10.10
N PHE A 617 27.58 37.32 10.09
CA PHE A 617 26.87 38.30 9.28
C PHE A 617 26.94 39.66 9.95
N GLU A 618 27.11 40.71 9.14
CA GLU A 618 27.08 42.10 9.58
C GLU A 618 26.00 42.85 8.79
N TYR A 619 25.11 43.51 9.52
CA TYR A 619 23.98 44.25 8.98
C TYR A 619 23.95 45.66 9.57
N LYS A 620 23.91 46.69 8.70
CA LYS A 620 23.93 48.09 9.13
C LYS A 620 22.63 48.78 8.81
N LYS A 621 22.10 49.53 9.78
CA LYS A 621 20.95 50.41 9.62
C LYS A 621 21.24 51.76 10.25
N LYS A 622 20.74 52.83 9.65
CA LYS A 622 20.83 54.15 10.26
C LYS A 622 19.92 54.23 11.49
N VAL A 623 20.35 54.97 12.51
CA VAL A 623 19.52 55.26 13.69
C VAL A 623 18.15 55.83 13.28
N LYS A 624 18.10 56.74 12.30
CA LYS A 624 16.84 57.28 11.76
C LYS A 624 15.92 56.22 11.17
N ASP A 625 16.46 55.19 10.53
CA ASP A 625 15.68 54.15 9.85
C ASP A 625 15.10 53.17 10.86
N LEU A 626 15.86 52.84 11.92
CA LEU A 626 15.37 52.02 13.03
C LEU A 626 14.30 52.77 13.85
N LEU A 627 14.54 54.04 14.16
CA LEU A 627 13.64 54.84 14.99
C LEU A 627 12.39 55.33 14.25
N GLY A 628 12.45 55.59 12.94
CA GLY A 628 11.38 56.28 12.23
C GLY A 628 11.02 57.61 12.90
N THR A 629 9.76 57.77 13.29
CA THR A 629 9.27 58.97 14.01
C THR A 629 9.57 58.97 15.51
N CYS A 630 10.05 57.86 16.08
CA CYS A 630 10.33 57.76 17.51
C CYS A 630 11.60 58.54 17.92
N THR A 631 11.62 59.00 19.16
CA THR A 631 12.83 59.50 19.84
C THR A 631 13.49 58.44 20.72
N VAL A 632 12.70 57.49 21.25
CA VAL A 632 13.17 56.31 21.97
C VAL A 632 12.40 55.10 21.46
N ALA A 633 13.08 53.98 21.22
CA ALA A 633 12.42 52.73 20.89
C ALA A 633 13.23 51.52 21.38
N ALA A 634 12.52 50.50 21.83
CA ALA A 634 13.07 49.20 22.18
C ALA A 634 13.01 48.24 20.98
N PHE A 635 14.03 47.40 20.87
CA PHE A 635 14.22 46.45 19.81
C PHE A 635 14.56 45.06 20.37
N ALA A 636 14.15 44.02 19.66
CA ALA A 636 14.57 42.65 19.92
C ALA A 636 15.06 42.02 18.62
N GLU A 637 16.24 41.41 18.67
CA GLU A 637 16.80 40.61 17.60
C GLU A 637 16.60 39.13 17.92
N TYR A 638 16.02 38.38 16.99
CA TYR A 638 15.85 36.93 17.13
C TYR A 638 16.49 36.22 15.94
N LEU A 639 17.38 35.27 16.24
CA LEU A 639 18.04 34.41 15.26
C LEU A 639 17.61 32.96 15.51
N TYR A 640 17.13 32.30 14.46
CA TYR A 640 16.87 30.87 14.44
C TYR A 640 17.70 30.22 13.33
N VAL A 641 18.41 29.15 13.64
CA VAL A 641 19.24 28.38 12.70
C VAL A 641 18.70 26.95 12.66
N ALA A 642 18.14 26.61 11.51
CA ALA A 642 17.49 25.34 11.23
C ALA A 642 18.46 24.38 10.53
N THR A 643 18.69 23.19 11.07
CA THR A 643 19.43 22.13 10.37
C THR A 643 18.67 21.66 9.13
N THR A 644 19.39 21.21 8.10
CA THR A 644 18.82 20.46 6.97
C THR A 644 18.92 18.94 7.15
N VAL A 645 19.46 18.46 8.27
CA VAL A 645 19.58 17.04 8.60
C VAL A 645 18.20 16.38 8.73
N ILE A 646 18.06 15.20 8.14
CA ILE A 646 16.83 14.40 8.19
C ILE A 646 17.13 12.99 8.72
N ASN A 647 16.10 12.28 9.18
CA ASN A 647 16.22 10.84 9.51
C ASN A 647 15.54 9.93 8.47
N GLY A 648 15.15 10.50 7.33
CA GLY A 648 14.32 9.86 6.31
C GLY A 648 12.81 9.97 6.56
N VAL A 649 12.37 10.37 7.75
CA VAL A 649 10.94 10.60 8.08
C VAL A 649 10.65 12.09 8.25
N GLY A 650 11.56 12.82 8.89
CA GLY A 650 11.43 14.26 9.13
C GLY A 650 12.78 14.94 9.41
N ARG A 651 12.74 16.28 9.44
CA ARG A 651 13.87 17.15 9.80
C ARG A 651 14.20 17.02 11.28
N GLN A 652 15.48 16.97 11.62
CA GLN A 652 15.96 16.71 12.97
C GLN A 652 16.13 18.02 13.77
N SER A 653 15.01 18.62 14.19
CA SER A 653 14.99 19.93 14.87
C SER A 653 15.76 19.96 16.19
N GLN A 654 16.09 18.81 16.79
CA GLN A 654 16.97 18.74 17.94
C GLN A 654 18.41 19.26 17.66
N TYR A 655 18.79 19.42 16.39
CA TYR A 655 20.06 20.01 15.99
C TYR A 655 19.96 21.51 15.64
N ASP A 656 18.80 22.13 15.82
CA ASP A 656 18.63 23.57 15.60
C ASP A 656 19.27 24.38 16.72
N ALA A 657 19.51 25.67 16.46
CA ALA A 657 19.98 26.63 17.47
C ALA A 657 19.21 27.95 17.36
N SER A 658 19.07 28.67 18.47
CA SER A 658 18.49 30.01 18.45
C SER A 658 19.15 30.93 19.45
N ALA A 659 19.08 32.24 19.20
CA ALA A 659 19.59 33.28 20.07
C ALA A 659 18.66 34.49 20.03
N ILE A 660 18.61 35.24 21.14
CA ILE A 660 17.84 36.47 21.26
C ILE A 660 18.66 37.52 22.03
N VAL A 661 18.60 38.77 21.56
CA VAL A 661 19.16 39.95 22.24
C VAL A 661 18.14 41.07 22.17
N ALA A 662 18.12 41.94 23.17
CA ALA A 662 17.29 43.15 23.17
C ALA A 662 18.14 44.39 23.43
N PHE A 663 17.76 45.51 22.81
CA PHE A 663 18.40 46.80 23.02
C PHE A 663 17.41 47.96 22.86
N CYS A 664 17.78 49.14 23.33
CA CYS A 664 17.00 50.37 23.20
C CYS A 664 17.87 51.46 22.58
N LEU A 665 17.34 52.18 21.58
CA LEU A 665 17.96 53.42 21.10
C LEU A 665 17.33 54.60 21.82
N ALA A 666 18.17 55.44 22.43
CA ALA A 666 17.76 56.66 23.12
C ALA A 666 18.79 57.77 22.86
N PRO A 667 18.42 59.07 22.94
CA PRO A 667 19.36 60.17 22.82
C PRO A 667 20.35 60.26 24.00
#